data_AF-A0AAE0Y0I8-F1
#
_entry.id   AF-A0AAE0Y0I8-F1
#
_cell.length_a   1.000
_cell.length_b   1.000
_cell.length_c   1.000
_cell.angle_alpha   90.00
_cell.angle_beta   90.00
_cell.angle_gamma   90.00
#
_symmetry.space_group_name_H-M   'P 1'
#
loop_
_entity.id
_entity.type
_entity.pdbx_description
1 polymer ?
#
loop_
_entity_poly.entity_id
_entity_poly.type
_entity_poly.pdbx_seq_one_letter_code
_entity_poly.pdbx_strand_id
1 'polypeptide(L)'
;MQKRAKIPAPENISSGHVEEVRRLFNKKFEYASNPGKSTSDDHTPSSPREHIQAVTKGYTAVEDWFQTTSETSQLTINSDPELMRLKDEMNAVKDQLSSKDIQTWHAHTTRCNLAANVIPHVKSLEVELCTQAWVKFYEILSTFLGKSLVPDCHFMSVHLCEAPGAFVTALNHFLQQKGFQHMWDWRATTLNPYHESNCLGEMIADDRLIRQTYIQWFFGEDGSGDITHPSHVRGLRDMLSQAAEYEELEVRLVTADGSKDCQANPAEQESLVSRLHHCEALAAALILAPGGALVIKVFTLFETSSVFLVFLLNLMFDEVHAVKPATSKSGNSEIYLVCLGYRKNVEEQTLWKLLDLTVYSNTNDKTTLNLKQPLPTDFIEEHRRCCQIFAQFQLETIHNNLQLYEEMTHEQTQQLELKQRLALDFFLQKTALGPWCRRRRWVAGYRREKTAFFFPSPSCAESNLLIQSSPHLANFSGVHCKPPSSHPQQRQSGTFQLRQNLSTMSWSERLKLMEYRDASLPRLTEIQSRAPPQDCELDEWTELDTGQAFSAILTSRLCDVSQLNDLNLMFENSDYERCRQWHFMDHARWIGRGAAQLLFMSIDAKKYLSGSSSHPLLFSAAPSSISEERKSYQVYYWDRGRGEEEEKSSPLYESFIQALPDLCKVSVVNSDPDWQISADEPVLMFCNLTSFCDTHFKSAWSSRFEELLCRSKCVQQVAVVLKSLSVGSDMVLLAPTFLTRLTSSLIYILARSFGSMQVDSSPNLWLHQLIKLQDFKGIGPGLISHLLDTSQRLRHEVETRQTQACLMEVISFPVIVCDRKFVQLITAHNNRSVAGFLNLMLDHTRELSGLARQTQSPSTSDQG
;
A
#
# COMPACT_ATOMS: atom_id res chain seq x y z
N MET A 1 -42.56 10.98 -5.25
CA MET A 1 -43.50 10.41 -4.26
C MET A 1 -42.99 9.04 -3.82
N GLN A 2 -42.13 8.99 -2.81
CA GLN A 2 -41.61 7.74 -2.24
C GLN A 2 -42.53 7.31 -1.09
N LYS A 3 -42.88 6.02 -1.04
CA LYS A 3 -43.57 5.43 0.11
C LYS A 3 -42.67 5.62 1.34
N ARG A 4 -43.01 6.60 2.21
CA ARG A 4 -42.60 6.55 3.61
C ARG A 4 -43.04 5.18 4.12
N ALA A 5 -42.10 4.32 4.49
CA ALA A 5 -42.44 3.13 5.26
C ALA A 5 -43.15 3.61 6.53
N LYS A 6 -44.48 3.47 6.56
CA LYS A 6 -45.24 3.72 7.78
C LYS A 6 -44.78 2.68 8.79
N ILE A 7 -44.14 3.19 9.85
CA ILE A 7 -43.80 2.47 11.08
C ILE A 7 -45.08 1.77 11.57
N PRO A 8 -45.07 0.46 11.90
CA PRO A 8 -46.16 -0.15 12.64
C PRO A 8 -46.32 0.60 13.97
N ALA A 9 -47.55 0.79 14.44
CA ALA A 9 -47.86 1.54 15.65
C ALA A 9 -46.96 1.18 16.86
N PRO A 10 -46.71 2.12 17.80
CA PRO A 10 -45.71 2.03 18.88
C PRO A 10 -46.08 1.08 20.04
N GLU A 11 -46.74 -0.05 19.77
CA GLU A 11 -47.31 -0.89 20.84
C GLU A 11 -46.31 -1.88 21.49
N ASN A 12 -45.06 -2.01 20.99
CA ASN A 12 -44.08 -2.99 21.50
C ASN A 12 -42.69 -2.44 21.87
N ILE A 13 -42.50 -1.12 21.99
CA ILE A 13 -41.20 -0.53 22.37
C ILE A 13 -41.22 -0.19 23.86
N SER A 14 -40.53 -0.98 24.69
CA SER A 14 -40.37 -0.68 26.11
C SER A 14 -39.50 0.57 26.31
N SER A 15 -39.76 1.32 27.38
CA SER A 15 -38.91 2.45 27.79
C SER A 15 -37.44 2.01 28.03
N GLY A 16 -37.24 0.77 28.49
CA GLY A 16 -35.92 0.18 28.67
C GLY A 16 -35.13 0.04 27.38
N HIS A 17 -35.76 -0.37 26.27
CA HIS A 17 -35.08 -0.47 24.97
C HIS A 17 -34.62 0.89 24.43
N VAL A 18 -35.42 1.94 24.65
CA VAL A 18 -35.08 3.30 24.24
C VAL A 18 -33.87 3.81 25.01
N GLU A 19 -33.82 3.56 26.33
CA GLU A 19 -32.71 4.01 27.17
C GLU A 19 -31.42 3.25 26.87
N GLU A 20 -31.50 1.94 26.62
CA GLU A 20 -30.34 1.14 26.20
C GLU A 20 -29.73 1.64 24.88
N VAL A 21 -30.58 1.88 23.87
CA VAL A 21 -30.13 2.45 22.58
C VAL A 21 -29.61 3.88 22.76
N ARG A 22 -30.23 4.69 23.62
CA ARG A 22 -29.73 6.04 23.92
C ARG A 22 -28.34 6.00 24.56
N ARG A 23 -28.11 5.08 25.50
CA ARG A 23 -26.80 4.87 26.14
C ARG A 23 -25.72 4.53 25.10
N LEU A 24 -26.06 3.78 24.04
CA LEU A 24 -25.13 3.45 22.96
C LEU A 24 -24.50 4.69 22.31
N PHE A 25 -25.28 5.76 22.09
CA PHE A 25 -24.84 7.01 21.44
C PHE A 25 -24.21 8.04 22.40
N ASN A 26 -24.17 7.72 23.69
CA ASN A 26 -23.69 8.59 24.77
C ASN A 26 -22.50 7.98 25.53
N LYS A 27 -21.78 7.01 24.93
CA LYS A 27 -20.52 6.45 25.47
C LYS A 27 -19.38 7.47 25.31
N LYS A 28 -19.39 8.48 26.17
CA LYS A 28 -18.44 9.59 26.18
C LYS A 28 -17.97 9.88 27.60
N PHE A 29 -16.72 10.29 27.73
CA PHE A 29 -16.10 10.79 28.93
C PHE A 29 -15.41 12.13 28.62
N GLU A 30 -15.58 13.13 29.48
CA GLU A 30 -14.94 14.43 29.36
C GLU A 30 -13.92 14.54 30.50
N TYR A 31 -12.65 14.75 30.14
CA TYR A 31 -11.61 15.05 31.11
C TYR A 31 -11.77 16.49 31.60
N ALA A 32 -11.49 16.72 32.87
CA ALA A 32 -11.51 18.05 33.46
C ALA A 32 -10.30 18.85 32.96
N SER A 33 -10.46 19.58 31.86
CA SER A 33 -9.43 20.46 31.35
C SER A 33 -9.24 21.71 32.22
N ASN A 34 -7.99 22.05 32.59
CA ASN A 34 -7.58 23.42 32.97
C ASN A 34 -6.04 23.57 33.06
N PRO A 35 -5.44 24.62 32.44
CA PRO A 35 -5.35 25.94 33.07
C PRO A 35 -5.55 27.11 32.07
N GLY A 36 -6.51 28.02 32.30
CA GLY A 36 -6.60 29.26 31.50
C GLY A 36 -7.81 30.18 31.69
N LYS A 37 -8.91 29.74 32.32
CA LYS A 37 -10.04 30.66 32.61
C LYS A 37 -9.80 31.41 33.92
N SER A 38 -9.36 32.66 33.84
CA SER A 38 -9.45 33.60 34.95
C SER A 38 -10.94 33.81 35.29
N THR A 39 -11.42 33.16 36.34
CA THR A 39 -12.55 33.71 37.11
C THR A 39 -11.94 34.27 38.38
N SER A 40 -12.01 35.59 38.49
CA SER A 40 -11.70 36.31 39.71
C SER A 40 -12.75 35.92 40.75
N ASP A 41 -12.43 35.02 41.67
CA ASP A 41 -13.08 34.96 42.99
C ASP A 41 -12.19 34.14 43.94
N ASP A 42 -11.95 34.72 45.12
CA ASP A 42 -11.05 34.24 46.16
C ASP A 42 -11.81 33.26 47.06
N HIS A 43 -11.82 31.97 46.69
CA HIS A 43 -12.41 30.89 47.49
C HIS A 43 -11.53 29.64 47.51
N THR A 44 -11.46 29.00 48.69
CA THR A 44 -10.80 27.71 48.93
C THR A 44 -11.38 26.60 48.03
N PRO A 45 -10.54 25.74 47.39
CA PRO A 45 -11.02 24.74 46.43
C PRO A 45 -11.97 23.73 47.08
N SER A 46 -13.19 23.63 46.59
CA SER A 46 -14.25 22.75 47.09
C SER A 46 -14.59 21.60 46.14
N SER A 47 -14.02 21.58 44.93
CA SER A 47 -14.18 20.50 43.95
C SER A 47 -12.85 19.97 43.41
N PRO A 48 -12.77 18.70 42.96
CA PRO A 48 -11.58 18.15 42.28
C PRO A 48 -11.14 18.99 41.07
N ARG A 49 -12.09 19.66 40.41
CA ARG A 49 -11.86 20.58 39.28
C ARG A 49 -11.05 21.82 39.68
N GLU A 50 -11.25 22.36 40.88
CA GLU A 50 -10.54 23.55 41.38
C GLU A 50 -9.17 23.19 41.96
N HIS A 51 -8.97 21.93 42.38
CA HIS A 51 -7.72 21.44 42.92
C HIS A 51 -6.66 21.19 41.83
N ILE A 52 -7.05 20.55 40.71
CA ILE A 52 -6.20 20.42 39.51
C ILE A 52 -5.72 21.80 39.04
N GLN A 53 -6.63 22.79 39.01
CA GLN A 53 -6.35 24.18 38.63
C GLN A 53 -5.32 24.85 39.54
N ALA A 54 -5.42 24.65 40.86
CA ALA A 54 -4.49 25.24 41.81
C ALA A 54 -3.09 24.62 41.71
N VAL A 55 -3.01 23.31 41.44
CA VAL A 55 -1.74 22.58 41.29
C VAL A 55 -1.06 22.91 39.95
N THR A 56 -1.81 23.08 38.86
CA THR A 56 -1.26 23.46 37.54
C THR A 56 -1.03 24.96 37.38
N LYS A 57 -1.64 25.82 38.21
CA LYS A 57 -1.42 27.29 38.18
C LYS A 57 0.05 27.73 38.36
N GLY A 58 0.89 26.89 38.97
CA GLY A 58 2.34 27.13 39.10
C GLY A 58 3.19 26.68 37.91
N TYR A 59 2.59 25.99 36.94
CA TYR A 59 3.25 25.37 35.78
C TYR A 59 2.55 25.87 34.51
N THR A 60 3.13 26.91 33.89
CA THR A 60 2.50 27.57 32.74
C THR A 60 2.80 26.86 31.42
N ALA A 61 3.84 26.01 31.37
CA ALA A 61 4.34 25.42 30.14
C ALA A 61 4.54 23.89 30.26
N VAL A 62 4.36 23.17 29.15
CA VAL A 62 4.56 21.71 29.07
C VAL A 62 6.00 21.35 29.46
N GLU A 63 6.95 22.19 29.06
CA GLU A 63 8.38 22.20 29.38
C GLU A 63 8.69 22.06 30.87
N ASP A 64 7.82 22.61 31.73
CA ASP A 64 8.04 22.57 33.16
C ASP A 64 7.94 21.15 33.71
N TRP A 65 7.28 20.24 32.99
CA TRP A 65 7.15 18.82 33.36
C TRP A 65 8.32 17.95 32.92
N PHE A 66 9.17 18.41 31.99
CA PHE A 66 10.21 17.60 31.33
C PHE A 66 11.63 18.08 31.65
N GLN A 67 12.55 17.14 31.94
CA GLN A 67 13.98 17.44 32.03
C GLN A 67 14.68 17.22 30.69
N THR A 68 15.57 18.15 30.32
CA THR A 68 16.40 18.06 29.11
C THR A 68 17.83 17.57 29.38
N THR A 69 18.19 17.25 30.63
CA THR A 69 19.57 16.92 31.05
C THR A 69 19.62 15.67 31.93
N SER A 70 20.67 14.87 31.76
CA SER A 70 20.88 13.53 32.31
C SER A 70 21.26 13.45 33.80
N GLU A 71 21.12 14.52 34.57
CA GLU A 71 21.61 14.57 35.96
C GLU A 71 20.58 15.21 36.91
N THR A 72 19.60 14.43 37.38
CA THR A 72 19.00 14.46 38.74
C THR A 72 17.79 13.52 38.81
N SER A 73 17.73 12.69 39.86
CA SER A 73 16.55 11.94 40.36
C SER A 73 15.49 11.55 39.32
N GLN A 74 15.68 10.40 38.65
CA GLN A 74 14.72 9.84 37.69
C GLN A 74 13.39 9.48 38.37
N LEU A 75 12.30 10.16 38.01
CA LEU A 75 10.93 9.73 38.29
C LEU A 75 10.36 9.08 37.04
N THR A 76 10.55 7.76 36.94
CA THR A 76 9.87 6.92 35.96
C THR A 76 8.37 6.96 36.23
N ILE A 77 7.55 7.18 35.20
CA ILE A 77 6.11 6.92 35.33
C ILE A 77 5.92 5.42 35.53
N ASN A 78 5.72 5.01 36.78
CA ASN A 78 5.47 3.61 37.09
C ASN A 78 4.09 3.20 36.59
N SER A 79 3.96 1.92 36.22
CA SER A 79 2.68 1.33 35.89
C SER A 79 1.70 1.50 37.05
N ASP A 80 0.50 1.99 36.75
CA ASP A 80 -0.56 2.11 37.75
C ASP A 80 -1.13 0.71 38.09
N PRO A 81 -1.10 0.27 39.37
CA PRO A 81 -1.54 -1.08 39.73
C PRO A 81 -3.00 -1.35 39.42
N GLU A 82 -3.87 -0.34 39.49
CA GLU A 82 -5.30 -0.51 39.22
C GLU A 82 -5.57 -0.63 37.72
N LEU A 83 -4.91 0.18 36.89
CA LEU A 83 -4.99 0.04 35.44
C LEU A 83 -4.46 -1.31 34.95
N MET A 84 -3.36 -1.81 35.54
CA MET A 84 -2.83 -3.13 35.22
C MET A 84 -3.78 -4.25 35.61
N ARG A 85 -4.45 -4.14 36.76
CA ARG A 85 -5.53 -5.09 37.13
C ARG A 85 -6.67 -5.07 36.11
N LEU A 86 -7.09 -3.88 35.64
CA LEU A 86 -8.09 -3.76 34.58
C LEU A 86 -7.64 -4.40 33.26
N LYS A 87 -6.36 -4.26 32.90
CA LYS A 87 -5.76 -4.92 31.73
C LYS A 87 -5.88 -6.44 31.86
N ASP A 88 -5.51 -6.99 33.02
CA ASP A 88 -5.56 -8.43 33.29
C ASP A 88 -7.01 -8.97 33.24
N GLU A 89 -7.96 -8.28 33.88
CA GLU A 89 -9.38 -8.66 33.88
C GLU A 89 -9.97 -8.66 32.46
N MET A 90 -9.66 -7.63 31.67
CA MET A 90 -10.15 -7.52 30.30
C MET A 90 -9.53 -8.60 29.39
N ASN A 91 -8.23 -8.88 29.55
CA ASN A 91 -7.56 -9.93 28.78
C ASN A 91 -8.10 -11.32 29.14
N ALA A 92 -8.36 -11.61 30.42
CA ALA A 92 -8.97 -12.86 30.84
C ALA A 92 -10.35 -13.12 30.20
N VAL A 93 -11.16 -12.08 29.99
CA VAL A 93 -12.45 -12.20 29.28
C VAL A 93 -12.26 -12.36 27.77
N LYS A 94 -11.30 -11.65 27.18
CA LYS A 94 -10.95 -11.81 25.75
C LYS A 94 -10.42 -13.21 25.44
N ASP A 95 -9.70 -13.83 26.36
CA ASP A 95 -9.15 -15.19 26.18
C ASP A 95 -10.24 -16.27 26.06
N GLN A 96 -11.45 -16.02 26.59
CA GLN A 96 -12.60 -16.92 26.38
C GLN A 96 -12.99 -17.03 24.90
N LEU A 97 -12.59 -16.05 24.08
CA LEU A 97 -12.84 -16.02 22.63
C LEU A 97 -11.87 -16.90 21.84
N SER A 98 -10.72 -17.28 22.42
CA SER A 98 -9.65 -18.01 21.72
C SER A 98 -10.07 -19.39 21.21
N SER A 99 -11.10 -19.98 21.83
CA SER A 99 -11.68 -21.28 21.44
C SER A 99 -12.67 -21.20 20.27
N LYS A 100 -13.09 -19.99 19.86
CA LYS A 100 -14.12 -19.79 18.83
C LYS A 100 -13.49 -19.68 17.45
N ASP A 101 -14.16 -20.22 16.43
CA ASP A 101 -13.79 -19.95 15.05
C ASP A 101 -13.98 -18.46 14.72
N ILE A 102 -12.97 -17.85 14.08
CA ILE A 102 -12.95 -16.41 13.85
C ILE A 102 -14.04 -15.96 12.88
N GLN A 103 -14.40 -16.78 11.90
CA GLN A 103 -15.39 -16.41 10.89
C GLN A 103 -16.79 -16.48 11.46
N THR A 104 -17.12 -17.55 12.18
CA THR A 104 -18.44 -17.69 12.83
C THR A 104 -18.63 -16.66 13.92
N TRP A 105 -17.60 -16.40 14.74
CA TRP A 105 -17.64 -15.37 15.78
C TRP A 105 -17.80 -13.97 15.18
N HIS A 106 -17.07 -13.66 14.11
CA HIS A 106 -17.18 -12.37 13.43
C HIS A 106 -18.57 -12.17 12.81
N ALA A 107 -19.13 -13.21 12.19
CA ALA A 107 -20.49 -13.17 11.63
C ALA A 107 -21.53 -12.93 12.74
N HIS A 108 -21.41 -13.64 13.86
CA HIS A 108 -22.30 -13.50 15.01
C HIS A 108 -22.25 -12.09 15.62
N THR A 109 -21.06 -11.60 15.95
CA THR A 109 -20.89 -10.26 16.55
C THR A 109 -21.31 -9.14 15.60
N THR A 110 -21.16 -9.35 14.28
CA THR A 110 -21.68 -8.41 13.26
C THR A 110 -23.21 -8.41 13.27
N ARG A 111 -23.85 -9.58 13.36
CA ARG A 111 -25.32 -9.71 13.46
C ARG A 111 -25.85 -9.07 14.74
N CYS A 112 -25.17 -9.25 15.87
CA CYS A 112 -25.58 -8.74 17.19
C CYS A 112 -25.26 -7.24 17.40
N ASN A 113 -24.61 -6.58 16.45
CA ASN A 113 -24.31 -5.16 16.57
C ASN A 113 -25.60 -4.31 16.54
N LEU A 114 -25.85 -3.52 17.59
CA LEU A 114 -27.00 -2.63 17.65
C LEU A 114 -27.01 -1.58 16.54
N ALA A 115 -25.85 -1.15 16.04
CA ALA A 115 -25.75 -0.20 14.93
C ALA A 115 -25.68 -0.87 13.54
N ALA A 116 -26.02 -2.16 13.42
CA ALA A 116 -25.86 -2.93 12.17
C ALA A 116 -26.58 -2.33 10.95
N ASN A 117 -27.70 -1.63 11.17
CA ASN A 117 -28.50 -1.03 10.10
C ASN A 117 -27.98 0.33 9.60
N VAL A 118 -27.02 0.95 10.28
CA VAL A 118 -26.49 2.28 9.92
C VAL A 118 -25.76 2.23 8.58
N ILE A 119 -24.74 1.38 8.42
CA ILE A 119 -23.94 1.33 7.19
C ILE A 119 -24.77 0.97 5.95
N PRO A 120 -25.64 -0.06 5.98
CA PRO A 120 -26.54 -0.35 4.84
C PRO A 120 -27.39 0.87 4.45
N HIS A 121 -27.91 1.61 5.42
CA HIS A 121 -28.67 2.82 5.17
C HIS A 121 -27.81 3.93 4.55
N VAL A 122 -26.65 4.25 5.13
CA VAL A 122 -25.76 5.30 4.61
C VAL A 122 -25.27 4.97 3.20
N LYS A 123 -24.98 3.69 2.90
CA LYS A 123 -24.65 3.24 1.53
C LYS A 123 -25.79 3.51 0.54
N SER A 124 -27.04 3.40 0.98
CA SER A 124 -28.21 3.68 0.13
C SER A 124 -28.35 5.16 -0.25
N LEU A 125 -27.71 6.06 0.50
CA LEU A 125 -27.63 7.49 0.19
C LEU A 125 -26.55 7.83 -0.85
N GLU A 126 -25.81 6.82 -1.33
CA GLU A 126 -24.72 6.95 -2.30
C GLU A 126 -23.62 7.95 -1.87
N VAL A 127 -23.24 7.94 -0.59
CA VAL A 127 -22.09 8.73 -0.11
C VAL A 127 -20.77 8.16 -0.63
N GLU A 128 -19.77 9.01 -0.78
CA GLU A 128 -18.43 8.61 -1.22
C GLU A 128 -17.73 7.78 -0.14
N LEU A 129 -17.06 6.70 -0.55
CA LEU A 129 -16.27 5.83 0.33
C LEU A 129 -16.93 5.45 1.66
N CYS A 130 -18.20 5.04 1.62
CA CYS A 130 -18.92 4.59 2.82
C CYS A 130 -18.29 3.32 3.43
N THR A 131 -17.44 3.53 4.45
CA THR A 131 -16.81 2.51 5.28
C THR A 131 -17.29 2.62 6.74
N GLN A 132 -16.82 1.72 7.61
CA GLN A 132 -17.05 1.85 9.05
C GLN A 132 -16.40 3.14 9.59
N ALA A 133 -15.19 3.47 9.16
CA ALA A 133 -14.48 4.69 9.56
C ALA A 133 -15.30 5.95 9.19
N TRP A 134 -15.89 5.98 7.99
CA TRP A 134 -16.75 7.07 7.53
C TRP A 134 -17.90 7.35 8.52
N VAL A 135 -18.65 6.30 8.92
CA VAL A 135 -19.81 6.48 9.81
C VAL A 135 -19.41 6.83 11.25
N LYS A 136 -18.23 6.37 11.71
CA LYS A 136 -17.67 6.74 13.02
C LYS A 136 -17.36 8.23 13.07
N PHE A 137 -16.60 8.71 12.08
CA PHE A 137 -16.22 10.11 12.04
C PHE A 137 -17.42 11.02 11.82
N TYR A 138 -18.36 10.64 10.94
CA TYR A 138 -19.60 11.40 10.75
C TYR A 138 -20.42 11.51 12.06
N GLU A 139 -20.46 10.45 12.87
CA GLU A 139 -21.10 10.48 14.19
C GLU A 139 -20.35 11.39 15.16
N ILE A 140 -19.00 11.37 15.16
CA ILE A 140 -18.17 12.27 15.98
C ILE A 140 -18.43 13.72 15.58
N LEU A 141 -18.32 14.06 14.29
CA LEU A 141 -18.60 15.40 13.77
C LEU A 141 -19.99 15.91 14.20
N SER A 142 -20.99 15.04 14.16
CA SER A 142 -22.35 15.38 14.58
C SER A 142 -22.49 15.53 16.10
N THR A 143 -21.74 14.73 16.88
CA THR A 143 -21.72 14.80 18.35
C THR A 143 -21.12 16.10 18.87
N PHE A 144 -20.15 16.65 18.15
CA PHE A 144 -19.45 17.89 18.49
C PHE A 144 -19.85 19.06 17.58
N LEU A 145 -21.00 18.96 16.92
CA LEU A 145 -21.57 20.08 16.18
C LEU A 145 -21.79 21.26 17.13
N GLY A 146 -21.23 22.42 16.78
CA GLY A 146 -21.26 23.62 17.62
C GLY A 146 -20.20 23.65 18.75
N LYS A 147 -19.28 22.68 18.80
CA LYS A 147 -18.20 22.60 19.80
C LYS A 147 -16.79 22.80 19.19
N SER A 148 -16.62 23.76 18.28
CA SER A 148 -15.33 24.12 17.64
C SER A 148 -14.55 23.01 16.91
N LEU A 149 -15.03 21.76 16.88
CA LEU A 149 -14.37 20.65 16.17
C LEU A 149 -14.19 20.94 14.67
N VAL A 150 -15.23 21.51 14.06
CA VAL A 150 -15.17 22.08 12.72
C VAL A 150 -15.28 23.60 12.89
N PRO A 151 -14.28 24.39 12.47
CA PRO A 151 -14.32 25.83 12.63
C PRO A 151 -15.28 26.47 11.62
N ASP A 152 -15.80 27.64 11.95
CA ASP A 152 -16.62 28.47 11.04
C ASP A 152 -15.73 29.54 10.36
N CYS A 153 -14.70 29.08 9.66
CA CYS A 153 -13.74 29.94 8.93
C CYS A 153 -13.10 29.18 7.76
N HIS A 154 -12.31 29.86 6.94
CA HIS A 154 -11.45 29.18 5.96
C HIS A 154 -10.44 28.31 6.70
N PHE A 155 -10.30 27.04 6.32
CA PHE A 155 -9.38 26.14 7.02
C PHE A 155 -8.86 25.00 6.15
N MET A 156 -7.72 24.46 6.57
CA MET A 156 -7.17 23.20 6.10
C MET A 156 -7.40 22.10 7.13
N SER A 157 -7.73 20.89 6.66
CA SER A 157 -7.71 19.69 7.50
C SER A 157 -6.57 18.75 7.09
N VAL A 158 -5.87 18.17 8.06
CA VAL A 158 -4.82 17.17 7.80
C VAL A 158 -5.24 15.82 8.37
N HIS A 159 -5.15 14.75 7.59
CA HIS A 159 -5.59 13.41 7.99
C HIS A 159 -4.41 12.45 8.03
N LEU A 160 -4.01 12.04 9.23
CA LEU A 160 -2.87 11.16 9.49
C LEU A 160 -3.32 9.69 9.46
N CYS A 161 -2.54 8.86 8.77
CA CYS A 161 -2.82 7.44 8.56
C CYS A 161 -4.23 7.16 8.01
N GLU A 162 -4.63 7.93 7.00
CA GLU A 162 -6.03 8.11 6.59
C GLU A 162 -6.59 7.05 5.61
N ALA A 163 -5.74 6.18 5.04
CA ALA A 163 -6.18 5.27 3.97
C ALA A 163 -7.45 4.48 4.37
N PRO A 164 -8.51 4.46 3.52
CA PRO A 164 -8.51 4.89 2.11
C PRO A 164 -8.98 6.34 1.85
N GLY A 165 -9.21 7.18 2.87
CA GLY A 165 -9.81 8.51 2.71
C GLY A 165 -11.24 8.64 3.25
N ALA A 166 -11.60 7.82 4.24
CA ALA A 166 -12.96 7.75 4.77
C ALA A 166 -13.34 8.97 5.61
N PHE A 167 -12.43 9.52 6.42
CA PHE A 167 -12.70 10.71 7.21
C PHE A 167 -12.71 11.96 6.32
N VAL A 168 -11.82 12.01 5.32
CA VAL A 168 -11.81 13.08 4.31
C VAL A 168 -13.17 13.18 3.60
N THR A 169 -13.68 12.07 3.08
CA THR A 169 -14.97 12.04 2.37
C THR A 169 -16.17 12.24 3.30
N ALA A 170 -16.08 11.83 4.57
CA ALA A 170 -17.09 12.13 5.59
C ALA A 170 -17.12 13.61 5.96
N LEU A 171 -15.96 14.28 6.08
CA LEU A 171 -15.87 15.71 6.33
C LEU A 171 -16.43 16.51 5.16
N ASN A 172 -16.04 16.17 3.92
CA ASN A 172 -16.64 16.76 2.72
C ASN A 172 -18.17 16.65 2.76
N HIS A 173 -18.67 15.47 3.16
CA HIS A 173 -20.11 15.25 3.29
C HIS A 173 -20.76 16.15 4.33
N PHE A 174 -20.15 16.20 5.50
CA PHE A 174 -20.63 16.99 6.62
C PHE A 174 -20.68 18.49 6.27
N LEU A 175 -19.60 19.05 5.73
CA LEU A 175 -19.50 20.47 5.37
C LEU A 175 -20.57 20.88 4.34
N GLN A 176 -20.73 20.09 3.27
CA GLN A 176 -21.75 20.38 2.25
C GLN A 176 -23.16 20.32 2.82
N GLN A 177 -23.45 19.32 3.65
CA GLN A 177 -24.78 19.15 4.22
C GLN A 177 -25.13 20.24 5.23
N LYS A 178 -24.14 20.75 5.98
CA LYS A 178 -24.34 21.87 6.91
C LYS A 178 -24.33 23.23 6.21
N GLY A 179 -24.16 23.28 4.88
CA GLY A 179 -24.13 24.51 4.12
C GLY A 179 -22.93 25.38 4.48
N PHE A 180 -21.77 24.77 4.70
CA PHE A 180 -20.52 25.47 4.99
C PHE A 180 -20.18 26.46 3.87
N GLN A 181 -19.93 27.72 4.24
CA GLN A 181 -19.75 28.82 3.29
C GLN A 181 -18.28 29.20 3.04
N HIS A 182 -17.35 28.66 3.82
CA HIS A 182 -15.94 28.99 3.71
C HIS A 182 -15.17 28.02 2.80
N MET A 183 -13.94 28.41 2.45
CA MET A 183 -13.01 27.53 1.74
C MET A 183 -12.53 26.43 2.69
N TRP A 184 -12.47 25.22 2.17
CA TRP A 184 -11.89 24.08 2.85
C TRP A 184 -10.96 23.37 1.88
N ASP A 185 -9.73 23.13 2.33
CA ASP A 185 -8.79 22.25 1.65
C ASP A 185 -8.26 21.18 2.62
N TRP A 186 -7.59 20.17 2.09
CA TRP A 186 -7.11 19.06 2.89
C TRP A 186 -5.81 18.46 2.36
N ARG A 187 -5.02 17.91 3.29
CA ARG A 187 -3.88 17.05 3.00
C ARG A 187 -4.02 15.75 3.79
N ALA A 188 -3.42 14.66 3.31
CA ALA A 188 -3.44 13.39 4.03
C ALA A 188 -2.11 12.64 3.93
N THR A 189 -1.83 11.78 4.91
CA THR A 189 -0.71 10.84 4.87
C THR A 189 -1.18 9.44 5.22
N THR A 190 -0.48 8.44 4.70
CA THR A 190 -0.68 7.02 4.96
C THR A 190 0.52 6.27 4.38
N LEU A 191 0.76 5.03 4.82
CA LEU A 191 1.65 4.12 4.09
C LEU A 191 1.25 4.09 2.61
N ASN A 192 2.19 4.42 1.74
CA ASN A 192 1.97 4.56 0.31
C ASN A 192 1.61 3.20 -0.29
N PRO A 193 0.40 3.02 -0.87
CA PRO A 193 -0.03 1.75 -1.43
C PRO A 193 0.74 1.34 -2.70
N TYR A 194 1.57 2.24 -3.22
CA TYR A 194 2.40 2.03 -4.41
C TYR A 194 3.88 1.79 -4.08
N HIS A 195 4.30 1.98 -2.82
CA HIS A 195 5.69 1.78 -2.40
C HIS A 195 6.00 0.31 -2.14
N GLU A 196 7.03 -0.20 -2.81
CA GLU A 196 7.30 -1.62 -2.97
C GLU A 196 7.80 -2.31 -1.69
N SER A 197 8.40 -1.55 -0.78
CA SER A 197 8.81 -2.06 0.54
C SER A 197 7.69 -2.07 1.58
N ASN A 198 6.53 -1.46 1.30
CA ASN A 198 5.43 -1.47 2.26
C ASN A 198 4.76 -2.84 2.29
N CYS A 199 4.47 -3.36 3.48
CA CYS A 199 3.80 -4.63 3.65
C CYS A 199 2.28 -4.48 3.55
N LEU A 200 1.63 -5.28 2.70
CA LEU A 200 0.16 -5.30 2.57
C LEU A 200 -0.58 -5.74 3.83
N GLY A 201 0.09 -6.48 4.73
CA GLY A 201 -0.46 -6.82 6.04
C GLY A 201 -0.53 -5.63 7.00
N GLU A 202 0.25 -4.58 6.75
CA GLU A 202 0.33 -3.39 7.61
C GLU A 202 -0.42 -2.18 7.02
N MET A 203 -0.86 -2.25 5.76
CA MET A 203 -1.49 -1.13 5.06
C MET A 203 -2.89 -1.45 4.52
N ILE A 204 -3.67 -0.40 4.26
CA ILE A 204 -4.95 -0.49 3.56
C ILE A 204 -4.72 -0.35 2.06
N ALA A 205 -4.97 -1.42 1.30
CA ALA A 205 -4.71 -1.49 -0.14
C ALA A 205 -5.72 -0.74 -1.03
N ASP A 206 -6.78 -0.18 -0.44
CA ASP A 206 -7.83 0.53 -1.14
C ASP A 206 -7.38 1.96 -1.46
N ASP A 207 -7.09 2.20 -2.73
CA ASP A 207 -6.46 3.43 -3.22
C ASP A 207 -7.44 4.32 -4.01
N ARG A 208 -8.74 4.10 -3.85
CA ARG A 208 -9.74 4.75 -4.73
C ARG A 208 -9.74 6.27 -4.63
N LEU A 209 -9.57 6.86 -3.44
CA LEU A 209 -9.36 8.30 -3.28
C LEU A 209 -7.92 8.68 -3.65
N ILE A 210 -6.94 7.96 -3.10
CA ILE A 210 -5.51 8.19 -3.29
C ILE A 210 -5.16 8.40 -4.77
N ARG A 211 -5.59 7.47 -5.62
CA ARG A 211 -5.36 7.52 -7.07
C ARG A 211 -5.94 8.76 -7.75
N GLN A 212 -7.08 9.27 -7.28
CA GLN A 212 -7.79 10.40 -7.90
C GLN A 212 -7.36 11.75 -7.36
N THR A 213 -6.75 11.78 -6.18
CA THR A 213 -6.35 13.00 -5.49
C THR A 213 -4.90 12.92 -5.06
N TYR A 214 -4.04 12.25 -5.83
CA TYR A 214 -2.67 11.89 -5.42
C TYR A 214 -1.86 13.09 -4.90
N ILE A 215 -2.02 14.26 -5.53
CA ILE A 215 -1.41 15.53 -5.13
C ILE A 215 -1.76 16.00 -3.71
N GLN A 216 -2.89 15.52 -3.14
CA GLN A 216 -3.30 15.83 -1.77
C GLN A 216 -2.67 14.89 -0.74
N TRP A 217 -1.96 13.84 -1.18
CA TRP A 217 -1.32 12.87 -0.32
C TRP A 217 0.17 13.13 -0.20
N PHE A 218 0.66 13.20 1.03
CA PHE A 218 2.07 13.35 1.34
C PHE A 218 2.64 12.02 1.81
N PHE A 219 3.62 11.49 1.07
CA PHE A 219 4.25 10.19 1.36
C PHE A 219 5.66 10.32 1.96
N GLY A 220 6.12 11.54 2.26
CA GLY A 220 7.48 11.77 2.77
C GLY A 220 8.55 11.73 1.69
N GLU A 221 9.74 12.21 2.03
CA GLU A 221 10.92 12.21 1.14
C GLU A 221 11.42 10.81 0.80
N ASP A 222 11.02 9.78 1.56
CA ASP A 222 11.35 8.39 1.28
C ASP A 222 10.25 7.68 0.46
N GLY A 223 9.14 8.37 0.17
CA GLY A 223 7.98 7.85 -0.55
C GLY A 223 7.20 6.74 0.16
N SER A 224 7.62 6.31 1.36
CA SER A 224 7.04 5.15 2.05
C SER A 224 5.70 5.47 2.71
N GLY A 225 5.51 6.72 3.12
CA GLY A 225 4.37 7.15 3.91
C GLY A 225 4.43 6.73 5.38
N ASP A 226 5.58 6.22 5.88
CA ASP A 226 5.76 5.90 7.28
C ASP A 226 5.98 7.19 8.10
N ILE A 227 4.91 7.63 8.76
CA ILE A 227 4.94 8.81 9.64
C ILE A 227 5.95 8.67 10.79
N THR A 228 6.30 7.43 11.18
CA THR A 228 7.27 7.18 12.26
C THR A 228 8.73 7.31 11.81
N HIS A 229 8.97 7.65 10.54
CA HIS A 229 10.28 8.03 10.03
C HIS A 229 10.57 9.53 10.35
N PRO A 230 11.76 9.89 10.86
CA PRO A 230 12.07 11.26 11.27
C PRO A 230 11.94 12.33 10.19
N SER A 231 12.23 11.99 8.92
CA SER A 231 12.09 12.94 7.82
C SER A 231 10.62 13.20 7.45
N HIS A 232 9.71 12.26 7.73
CA HIS A 232 8.31 12.36 7.31
C HIS A 232 7.59 13.51 8.03
N VAL A 233 7.66 13.57 9.37
CA VAL A 233 7.00 14.64 10.14
C VAL A 233 7.60 16.00 9.82
N ARG A 234 8.94 16.08 9.60
CA ARG A 234 9.62 17.32 9.20
C ARG A 234 9.14 17.81 7.84
N GLY A 235 9.18 16.95 6.82
CA GLY A 235 8.73 17.30 5.48
C GLY A 235 7.24 17.67 5.44
N LEU A 236 6.38 16.98 6.20
CA LEU A 236 4.97 17.33 6.32
C LEU A 236 4.77 18.72 6.92
N ARG A 237 5.48 19.03 8.02
CA ARG A 237 5.44 20.34 8.68
C ARG A 237 5.91 21.44 7.74
N ASP A 238 6.99 21.22 7.00
CA ASP A 238 7.56 22.21 6.08
C ASP A 238 6.66 22.46 4.87
N MET A 239 6.09 21.41 4.28
CA MET A 239 5.10 21.52 3.20
C MET A 239 3.87 22.31 3.64
N LEU A 240 3.33 22.01 4.83
CA LEU A 240 2.15 22.71 5.34
C LEU A 240 2.45 24.16 5.73
N SER A 241 3.66 24.46 6.19
CA SER A 241 4.09 25.83 6.48
C SER A 241 4.14 26.67 5.19
N GLN A 242 4.68 26.09 4.10
CA GLN A 242 4.67 26.75 2.79
C GLN A 242 3.24 26.93 2.27
N ALA A 243 2.39 25.91 2.35
CA ALA A 243 0.99 26.00 1.93
C ALA A 243 0.22 27.08 2.72
N ALA A 244 0.46 27.21 4.02
CA ALA A 244 -0.16 28.26 4.83
C ALA A 244 0.23 29.68 4.38
N GLU A 245 1.45 29.88 3.90
CA GLU A 245 1.93 31.17 3.38
C GLU A 245 1.31 31.54 2.02
N TYR A 246 1.15 30.57 1.11
CA TYR A 246 0.65 30.82 -0.24
C TYR A 246 -0.88 30.73 -0.39
N GLU A 247 -1.54 29.86 0.38
CA GLU A 247 -2.97 29.57 0.25
C GLU A 247 -3.84 30.29 1.29
N GLU A 248 -3.23 31.01 2.25
CA GLU A 248 -3.90 31.67 3.38
C GLU A 248 -4.82 30.72 4.20
N LEU A 249 -4.48 29.43 4.25
CA LEU A 249 -5.22 28.41 4.99
C LEU A 249 -4.42 27.85 6.17
N GLU A 250 -4.96 28.02 7.38
CA GLU A 250 -4.40 27.39 8.58
C GLU A 250 -4.92 25.97 8.79
N VAL A 251 -4.09 25.08 9.34
CA VAL A 251 -4.51 23.74 9.77
C VAL A 251 -5.34 23.85 11.05
N ARG A 252 -6.66 23.68 10.95
CA ARG A 252 -7.60 23.81 12.07
C ARG A 252 -8.17 22.48 12.57
N LEU A 253 -7.99 21.41 11.80
CA LEU A 253 -8.46 20.08 12.16
C LEU A 253 -7.42 19.05 11.74
N VAL A 254 -6.94 18.26 12.70
CA VAL A 254 -6.16 17.06 12.43
C VAL A 254 -6.96 15.84 12.83
N THR A 255 -6.98 14.83 11.98
CA THR A 255 -7.48 13.49 12.32
C THR A 255 -6.35 12.48 12.27
N ALA A 256 -6.45 11.44 13.07
CA ALA A 256 -5.49 10.35 13.15
C ALA A 256 -6.26 9.04 13.34
N ASP A 257 -6.27 8.18 12.31
CA ASP A 257 -6.93 6.87 12.33
C ASP A 257 -5.91 5.73 12.09
N GLY A 258 -4.66 5.92 12.51
CA GLY A 258 -3.59 4.93 12.40
C GLY A 258 -3.77 3.72 13.32
N SER A 259 -3.36 2.54 12.84
CA SER A 259 -3.24 1.30 13.64
C SER A 259 -2.41 0.30 12.88
N LYS A 260 -1.85 -0.69 13.59
CA LYS A 260 -1.24 -1.90 13.02
C LYS A 260 -2.13 -3.11 13.23
N ASP A 261 -1.92 -4.20 12.48
CA ASP A 261 -2.63 -5.47 12.72
C ASP A 261 -2.07 -6.16 13.97
N CYS A 262 -2.78 -6.01 15.09
CA CYS A 262 -2.41 -6.64 16.35
C CYS A 262 -3.07 -8.02 16.53
N GLN A 263 -3.63 -8.65 15.50
CA GLN A 263 -4.29 -9.95 15.62
C GLN A 263 -3.39 -11.05 16.19
N ALA A 264 -2.07 -10.98 15.99
CA ALA A 264 -1.13 -11.95 16.53
C ALA A 264 -0.91 -11.81 18.05
N ASN A 265 -1.05 -10.59 18.60
CA ASN A 265 -0.91 -10.32 20.02
C ASN A 265 -1.88 -9.21 20.49
N PRO A 266 -3.18 -9.50 20.57
CA PRO A 266 -4.19 -8.50 20.91
C PRO A 266 -4.10 -8.01 22.37
N ALA A 267 -3.45 -8.78 23.26
CA ALA A 267 -3.26 -8.44 24.67
C ALA A 267 -2.28 -7.27 24.87
N GLU A 268 -1.33 -7.11 23.93
CA GLU A 268 -0.30 -6.06 23.94
C GLU A 268 -0.57 -4.97 22.90
N GLN A 269 -1.84 -4.79 22.50
CA GLN A 269 -2.23 -3.84 21.47
C GLN A 269 -1.74 -2.42 21.79
N GLU A 270 -1.90 -1.94 23.03
CA GLU A 270 -1.45 -0.60 23.44
C GLU A 270 0.04 -0.39 23.23
N SER A 271 0.86 -1.30 23.76
CA SER A 271 2.32 -1.28 23.59
C SER A 271 2.71 -1.23 22.10
N LEU A 272 2.10 -2.08 21.26
CA LEU A 272 2.42 -2.20 19.84
C LEU A 272 2.09 -0.95 19.01
N VAL A 273 1.04 -0.20 19.38
CA VAL A 273 0.64 1.02 18.65
C VAL A 273 1.08 2.31 19.33
N SER A 274 1.62 2.24 20.55
CA SER A 274 2.02 3.41 21.35
C SER A 274 2.94 4.36 20.58
N ARG A 275 3.97 3.84 19.91
CA ARG A 275 4.88 4.61 19.05
C ARG A 275 4.15 5.40 17.97
N LEU A 276 3.13 4.81 17.34
CA LEU A 276 2.33 5.46 16.31
C LEU A 276 1.45 6.56 16.90
N HIS A 277 0.74 6.30 17.99
CA HIS A 277 -0.13 7.31 18.62
C HIS A 277 0.66 8.54 19.12
N HIS A 278 1.85 8.33 19.69
CA HIS A 278 2.72 9.45 20.08
C HIS A 278 3.17 10.26 18.87
N CYS A 279 3.54 9.58 17.78
CA CYS A 279 3.89 10.23 16.52
C CYS A 279 2.73 11.05 15.96
N GLU A 280 1.52 10.49 15.86
CA GLU A 280 0.34 11.19 15.37
C GLU A 280 -0.04 12.40 16.23
N ALA A 281 -0.03 12.27 17.56
CA ALA A 281 -0.38 13.37 18.46
C ALA A 281 0.65 14.51 18.45
N LEU A 282 1.94 14.18 18.42
CA LEU A 282 3.02 15.18 18.36
C LEU A 282 3.12 15.83 16.98
N ALA A 283 2.92 15.06 15.90
CA ALA A 283 2.81 15.61 14.55
C ALA A 283 1.62 16.58 14.45
N ALA A 284 0.47 16.23 15.03
CA ALA A 284 -0.69 17.13 15.11
C ALA A 284 -0.35 18.43 15.85
N ALA A 285 0.35 18.35 16.99
CA ALA A 285 0.78 19.53 17.75
C ALA A 285 1.74 20.44 16.97
N LEU A 286 2.63 19.86 16.14
CA LEU A 286 3.56 20.63 15.30
C LEU A 286 2.85 21.42 14.19
N ILE A 287 1.74 20.89 13.66
CA ILE A 287 1.07 21.46 12.47
C ILE A 287 -0.20 22.25 12.78
N LEU A 288 -0.85 22.02 13.93
CA LEU A 288 -2.11 22.70 14.30
C LEU A 288 -1.91 24.19 14.59
N ALA A 289 -2.82 25.00 14.04
CA ALA A 289 -2.94 26.40 14.43
C ALA A 289 -3.66 26.56 15.78
N PRO A 290 -3.43 27.68 16.52
CA PRO A 290 -4.08 27.94 17.80
C PRO A 290 -5.61 27.89 17.72
N GLY A 291 -6.25 27.14 18.62
CA GLY A 291 -7.68 26.89 18.65
C GLY A 291 -8.14 25.77 17.71
N GLY A 292 -7.23 25.07 17.02
CA GLY A 292 -7.54 23.89 16.21
C GLY A 292 -7.96 22.68 17.05
N ALA A 293 -8.37 21.60 16.38
CA ALA A 293 -8.86 20.37 16.99
C ALA A 293 -8.11 19.12 16.49
N LEU A 294 -8.04 18.10 17.34
CA LEU A 294 -7.49 16.78 17.03
C LEU A 294 -8.53 15.68 17.31
N VAL A 295 -8.72 14.77 16.36
CA VAL A 295 -9.46 13.51 16.58
C VAL A 295 -8.52 12.35 16.35
N ILE A 296 -8.11 11.66 17.42
CA ILE A 296 -7.17 10.53 17.34
C ILE A 296 -7.84 9.24 17.82
N LYS A 297 -7.74 8.19 17.01
CA LYS A 297 -8.12 6.83 17.43
C LYS A 297 -7.13 6.34 18.48
N VAL A 298 -7.66 5.74 19.53
CA VAL A 298 -6.89 4.98 20.52
C VAL A 298 -7.63 3.68 20.84
N PHE A 299 -7.02 2.82 21.65
CA PHE A 299 -7.65 1.59 22.11
C PHE A 299 -7.96 1.69 23.60
N THR A 300 -7.55 0.69 24.38
CA THR A 300 -7.50 0.86 25.82
C THR A 300 -6.43 1.88 26.19
N LEU A 301 -6.49 2.39 27.42
CA LEU A 301 -5.62 3.44 27.94
C LEU A 301 -5.02 3.01 29.29
N PHE A 302 -4.59 1.76 29.41
CA PHE A 302 -4.13 1.20 30.67
C PHE A 302 -2.62 1.32 30.86
N GLU A 303 -1.87 1.32 29.78
CA GLU A 303 -0.42 1.35 29.83
C GLU A 303 0.12 2.76 30.08
N THR A 304 1.30 2.82 30.71
CA THR A 304 2.01 4.06 31.03
C THR A 304 2.12 5.01 29.83
N SER A 305 2.38 4.47 28.64
CA SER A 305 2.48 5.23 27.40
C SER A 305 1.16 5.91 27.03
N SER A 306 0.03 5.22 27.18
CA SER A 306 -1.31 5.74 26.96
C SER A 306 -1.71 6.80 28.01
N VAL A 307 -1.38 6.57 29.28
CA VAL A 307 -1.61 7.54 30.37
C VAL A 307 -0.86 8.85 30.07
N PHE A 308 0.41 8.73 29.66
CA PHE A 308 1.25 9.86 29.31
C PHE A 308 0.70 10.64 28.11
N LEU A 309 0.29 9.94 27.04
CA LEU A 309 -0.32 10.55 25.86
C LEU A 309 -1.54 11.41 26.24
N VAL A 310 -2.46 10.87 27.04
CA VAL A 310 -3.66 11.60 27.47
C VAL A 310 -3.31 12.79 28.36
N PHE A 311 -2.31 12.65 29.23
CA PHE A 311 -1.82 13.75 30.05
C PHE A 311 -1.29 14.90 29.19
N LEU A 312 -0.43 14.59 28.21
CA LEU A 312 0.14 15.56 27.29
C LEU A 312 -0.96 16.30 26.50
N LEU A 313 -1.97 15.57 26.01
CA LEU A 313 -3.12 16.16 25.31
C LEU A 313 -3.92 17.12 26.22
N ASN A 314 -4.09 16.80 27.51
CA ASN A 314 -4.76 17.69 28.47
C ASN A 314 -3.99 19.00 28.74
N LEU A 315 -2.66 18.98 28.61
CA LEU A 315 -1.84 20.19 28.72
C LEU A 315 -1.93 21.07 27.47
N MET A 316 -2.05 20.45 26.29
CA MET A 316 -2.01 21.13 24.98
C MET A 316 -3.37 21.60 24.46
N PHE A 317 -4.49 21.07 24.99
CA PHE A 317 -5.84 21.37 24.50
C PHE A 317 -6.77 21.89 25.60
N ASP A 318 -7.74 22.71 25.21
CA ASP A 318 -8.76 23.26 26.08
C ASP A 318 -9.81 22.27 26.55
N GLU A 319 -10.12 21.24 25.77
CA GLU A 319 -10.99 20.14 26.18
C GLU A 319 -10.48 18.83 25.59
N VAL A 320 -10.49 17.75 26.38
CA VAL A 320 -10.17 16.39 25.90
C VAL A 320 -11.32 15.46 26.25
N HIS A 321 -11.85 14.77 25.25
CA HIS A 321 -12.99 13.86 25.39
C HIS A 321 -12.65 12.47 24.89
N ALA A 322 -12.85 11.43 25.69
CA ALA A 322 -12.83 10.05 25.20
C ALA A 322 -14.24 9.65 24.72
N VAL A 323 -14.34 9.08 23.53
CA VAL A 323 -15.61 8.81 22.84
C VAL A 323 -15.58 7.42 22.20
N LYS A 324 -16.61 6.60 22.45
CA LYS A 324 -16.86 5.37 21.68
C LYS A 324 -18.12 5.59 20.83
N PRO A 325 -17.99 5.93 19.53
CA PRO A 325 -19.15 6.08 18.65
C PRO A 325 -19.99 4.81 18.63
N ALA A 326 -21.32 4.95 18.55
CA ALA A 326 -22.24 3.82 18.42
C ALA A 326 -21.95 2.99 17.15
N THR A 327 -21.43 3.66 16.14
CA THR A 327 -20.99 3.07 14.88
C THR A 327 -19.57 2.47 14.95
N SER A 328 -18.90 2.41 16.11
CA SER A 328 -17.76 1.50 16.33
C SER A 328 -18.23 0.16 16.90
N LYS A 329 -17.51 -0.94 16.62
CA LYS A 329 -17.91 -2.27 17.12
C LYS A 329 -17.84 -2.28 18.65
N SER A 330 -18.97 -2.49 19.31
CA SER A 330 -19.05 -2.32 20.76
C SER A 330 -18.15 -3.26 21.59
N GLY A 331 -17.79 -4.44 21.05
CA GLY A 331 -16.90 -5.40 21.73
C GLY A 331 -15.40 -5.18 21.51
N ASN A 332 -14.99 -4.22 20.68
CA ASN A 332 -13.56 -3.90 20.51
C ASN A 332 -13.09 -2.83 21.51
N SER A 333 -11.78 -2.69 21.65
CA SER A 333 -11.16 -1.68 22.52
C SER A 333 -11.13 -0.29 21.90
N GLU A 334 -11.54 -0.13 20.63
CA GLU A 334 -11.40 1.13 19.90
C GLU A 334 -12.29 2.23 20.49
N ILE A 335 -11.67 3.38 20.76
CA ILE A 335 -12.30 4.65 21.14
C ILE A 335 -11.55 5.79 20.42
N TYR A 336 -12.05 7.02 20.54
CA TYR A 336 -11.43 8.21 19.98
C TYR A 336 -11.23 9.25 21.07
N LEU A 337 -10.07 9.91 21.10
CA LEU A 337 -9.87 11.15 21.84
C LEU A 337 -10.19 12.32 20.91
N VAL A 338 -11.14 13.15 21.32
CA VAL A 338 -11.52 14.40 20.65
C VAL A 338 -10.99 15.55 21.49
N CYS A 339 -9.95 16.21 20.99
CA CYS A 339 -9.26 17.31 21.65
C CYS A 339 -9.63 18.62 20.94
N LEU A 340 -10.08 19.62 21.70
CA LEU A 340 -10.61 20.88 21.17
C LEU A 340 -9.81 22.05 21.74
N GLY A 341 -9.54 23.06 20.91
CA GLY A 341 -8.88 24.29 21.35
C GLY A 341 -7.39 24.08 21.62
N TYR A 342 -6.60 23.78 20.58
CA TYR A 342 -5.15 23.66 20.70
C TYR A 342 -4.52 24.97 21.19
N ARG A 343 -3.77 24.94 22.30
CA ARG A 343 -3.28 26.15 22.98
C ARG A 343 -2.01 26.73 22.37
N LYS A 344 -1.24 25.94 21.63
CA LYS A 344 0.10 26.30 21.13
C LYS A 344 0.99 26.88 22.24
N ASN A 345 0.98 26.21 23.40
CA ASN A 345 1.71 26.59 24.61
C ASN A 345 2.98 25.75 24.84
N VAL A 346 3.48 25.10 23.79
CA VAL A 346 4.66 24.24 23.81
C VAL A 346 5.61 24.70 22.71
N GLU A 347 6.89 24.84 23.04
CA GLU A 347 7.92 25.19 22.07
C GLU A 347 8.11 24.06 21.04
N GLU A 348 8.33 24.42 19.78
CA GLU A 348 8.53 23.44 18.70
C GLU A 348 9.70 22.49 19.02
N GLN A 349 10.80 23.01 19.59
CA GLN A 349 11.95 22.19 20.00
C GLN A 349 11.59 21.15 21.07
N THR A 350 10.65 21.45 21.97
CA THR A 350 10.18 20.51 22.98
C THR A 350 9.39 19.37 22.33
N LEU A 351 8.53 19.69 21.37
CA LEU A 351 7.77 18.68 20.60
C LEU A 351 8.72 17.75 19.83
N TRP A 352 9.77 18.28 19.19
CA TRP A 352 10.79 17.47 18.53
C TRP A 352 11.56 16.56 19.50
N LYS A 353 11.93 17.06 20.69
CA LYS A 353 12.56 16.21 21.72
C LYS A 353 11.63 15.10 22.21
N LEU A 354 10.33 15.38 22.35
CA LEU A 354 9.34 14.35 22.70
C LEU A 354 9.22 13.30 21.60
N LEU A 355 9.25 13.69 20.33
CA LEU A 355 9.29 12.75 19.20
C LEU A 355 10.56 11.89 19.23
N ASP A 356 11.73 12.50 19.49
CA ASP A 356 12.98 11.76 19.62
C ASP A 356 12.90 10.71 20.74
N LEU A 357 12.33 11.07 21.90
CA LEU A 357 12.22 10.18 23.06
C LEU A 357 11.14 9.10 22.94
N THR A 358 10.05 9.37 22.22
CA THR A 358 8.87 8.47 22.18
C THR A 358 8.74 7.71 20.87
N VAL A 359 9.35 8.19 19.79
CA VAL A 359 9.20 7.66 18.44
C VAL A 359 10.51 7.23 17.81
N TYR A 360 11.59 8.00 17.93
CA TYR A 360 12.80 7.79 17.13
C TYR A 360 13.97 7.13 17.89
N SER A 361 13.99 7.16 19.22
CA SER A 361 15.03 6.51 20.01
C SER A 361 14.93 4.98 19.90
N ASN A 362 16.01 4.35 19.44
CA ASN A 362 16.06 2.95 19.02
C ASN A 362 16.41 1.96 20.16
N THR A 363 16.17 2.33 21.41
CA THR A 363 16.52 1.47 22.55
C THR A 363 15.42 0.45 22.79
N ASN A 364 15.77 -0.84 22.74
CA ASN A 364 14.93 -1.95 23.21
C ASN A 364 14.55 -1.82 24.71
N ASP A 365 15.15 -0.87 25.42
CA ASP A 365 14.68 -0.43 26.73
C ASP A 365 13.42 0.41 26.54
N LYS A 366 12.30 -0.09 27.09
CA LYS A 366 11.06 0.66 27.29
C LYS A 366 11.43 2.10 27.63
N THR A 367 11.21 3.03 26.70
CA THR A 367 11.60 4.43 26.88
C THR A 367 10.86 4.99 28.09
N THR A 368 11.57 5.02 29.22
CA THR A 368 11.07 5.56 30.46
C THR A 368 11.11 7.08 30.34
N LEU A 369 9.98 7.65 29.95
CA LEU A 369 9.77 9.09 30.04
C LEU A 369 9.91 9.50 31.51
N ASN A 370 10.98 10.24 31.80
CA ASN A 370 11.25 10.78 33.12
C ASN A 370 10.54 12.12 33.25
N LEU A 371 9.58 12.21 34.16
CA LEU A 371 8.95 13.48 34.52
C LEU A 371 9.77 14.14 35.64
N LYS A 372 9.75 15.48 35.71
CA LYS A 372 10.31 16.21 36.86
C LYS A 372 9.61 15.86 38.18
N GLN A 373 8.35 15.45 38.10
CA GLN A 373 7.46 15.25 39.22
C GLN A 373 6.41 14.18 38.88
N PRO A 374 5.81 13.51 39.89
CA PRO A 374 4.76 12.53 39.64
C PRO A 374 3.53 13.19 38.98
N LEU A 375 2.77 12.40 38.23
CA LEU A 375 1.50 12.83 37.65
C LEU A 375 0.52 13.28 38.75
N PRO A 376 -0.29 14.34 38.54
CA PRO A 376 -1.28 14.78 39.52
C PRO A 376 -2.24 13.65 39.90
N THR A 377 -2.45 13.44 41.20
CA THR A 377 -3.35 12.40 41.72
C THR A 377 -4.76 12.52 41.15
N ASP A 378 -5.28 13.75 41.05
CA ASP A 378 -6.61 14.02 40.52
C ASP A 378 -6.73 13.62 39.03
N PHE A 379 -5.69 13.87 38.23
CA PHE A 379 -5.65 13.43 36.83
C PHE A 379 -5.65 11.90 36.74
N ILE A 380 -4.80 11.23 37.54
CA ILE A 380 -4.72 9.77 37.55
C ILE A 380 -6.08 9.16 37.95
N GLU A 381 -6.74 9.70 38.96
CA GLU A 381 -8.05 9.21 39.40
C GLU A 381 -9.13 9.41 38.32
N GLU A 382 -9.12 10.56 37.66
CA GLU A 382 -10.02 10.80 36.52
C GLU A 382 -9.73 9.83 35.36
N HIS A 383 -8.46 9.58 35.07
CA HIS A 383 -8.03 8.64 34.06
C HIS A 383 -8.47 7.21 34.38
N ARG A 384 -8.31 6.74 35.63
CA ARG A 384 -8.83 5.44 36.08
C ARG A 384 -10.34 5.32 35.88
N ARG A 385 -11.10 6.37 36.24
CA ARG A 385 -12.55 6.40 36.03
C ARG A 385 -12.93 6.28 34.55
N CYS A 386 -12.21 6.97 33.67
CA CYS A 386 -12.39 6.85 32.21
C CYS A 386 -12.20 5.39 31.76
N CYS A 387 -11.06 4.81 32.13
CA CYS A 387 -10.68 3.44 31.81
C CYS A 387 -11.70 2.41 32.32
N GLN A 388 -12.16 2.54 33.56
CA GLN A 388 -13.20 1.67 34.15
C GLN A 388 -14.53 1.73 33.36
N ILE A 389 -14.98 2.93 32.98
CA ILE A 389 -16.24 3.10 32.23
C ILE A 389 -16.18 2.40 30.87
N PHE A 390 -15.11 2.61 30.10
CA PHE A 390 -14.98 1.99 28.78
C PHE A 390 -14.73 0.48 28.86
N ALA A 391 -13.97 0.01 29.86
CA ALA A 391 -13.80 -1.41 30.14
C ALA A 391 -15.15 -2.07 30.43
N GLN A 392 -15.96 -1.46 31.30
CA GLN A 392 -17.30 -1.97 31.63
C GLN A 392 -18.19 -2.10 30.38
N PHE A 393 -18.24 -1.06 29.53
CA PHE A 393 -19.02 -1.12 28.29
C PHE A 393 -18.58 -2.24 27.35
N GLN A 394 -17.27 -2.52 27.27
CA GLN A 394 -16.73 -3.58 26.44
C GLN A 394 -17.05 -4.96 27.04
N LEU A 395 -16.83 -5.15 28.34
CA LEU A 395 -17.10 -6.40 29.05
C LEU A 395 -18.57 -6.79 28.97
N GLU A 396 -19.50 -5.86 29.21
CA GLU A 396 -20.95 -6.08 29.05
C GLU A 396 -21.28 -6.57 27.64
N THR A 397 -20.64 -5.97 26.62
CA THR A 397 -20.86 -6.37 25.23
C THR A 397 -20.31 -7.77 24.91
N ILE A 398 -19.12 -8.12 25.43
CA ILE A 398 -18.50 -9.42 25.18
C ILE A 398 -19.33 -10.52 25.85
N HIS A 399 -19.70 -10.36 27.12
CA HIS A 399 -20.53 -11.34 27.84
C HIS A 399 -21.89 -11.54 27.16
N ASN A 400 -22.57 -10.46 26.76
CA ASN A 400 -23.83 -10.57 26.03
C ASN A 400 -23.68 -11.34 24.71
N ASN A 401 -22.60 -11.09 23.95
CA ASN A 401 -22.34 -11.82 22.71
C ASN A 401 -22.01 -13.29 22.94
N LEU A 402 -21.26 -13.62 24.01
CA LEU A 402 -20.95 -15.00 24.38
C LEU A 402 -22.22 -15.77 24.72
N GLN A 403 -23.10 -15.19 25.55
CA GLN A 403 -24.39 -15.79 25.91
C GLN A 403 -25.26 -16.04 24.67
N LEU A 404 -25.40 -15.03 23.80
CA LEU A 404 -26.19 -15.15 22.56
C LEU A 404 -25.54 -16.08 21.51
N TYR A 405 -24.25 -16.37 21.62
CA TYR A 405 -23.55 -17.27 20.70
C TYR A 405 -23.88 -18.73 21.00
N GLU A 406 -24.11 -19.07 22.27
CA GLU A 406 -24.47 -20.43 22.68
C GLU A 406 -25.89 -20.76 22.21
N GLU A 407 -26.87 -19.95 22.59
CA GLU A 407 -28.25 -20.10 22.16
C GLU A 407 -28.93 -18.72 22.00
N MET A 408 -29.46 -18.45 20.82
CA MET A 408 -30.23 -17.23 20.54
C MET A 408 -31.65 -17.60 20.14
N THR A 409 -32.60 -17.27 21.01
CA THR A 409 -34.03 -17.54 20.80
C THR A 409 -34.63 -16.64 19.71
N HIS A 410 -35.79 -17.05 19.19
CA HIS A 410 -36.54 -16.25 18.22
C HIS A 410 -36.97 -14.89 18.80
N GLU A 411 -37.37 -14.86 20.07
CA GLU A 411 -37.75 -13.61 20.76
C GLU A 411 -36.57 -12.64 20.89
N GLN A 412 -35.41 -13.12 21.33
CA GLN A 412 -34.18 -12.30 21.39
C GLN A 412 -33.78 -11.76 20.02
N THR A 413 -34.01 -12.54 18.96
CA THR A 413 -33.80 -12.09 17.57
C THR A 413 -34.71 -10.93 17.20
N GLN A 414 -36.01 -11.04 17.50
CA GLN A 414 -36.97 -9.96 17.24
C GLN A 414 -36.65 -8.70 18.06
N GLN A 415 -36.25 -8.86 19.33
CA GLN A 415 -35.83 -7.74 20.19
C GLN A 415 -34.59 -7.04 19.65
N LEU A 416 -33.58 -7.80 19.21
CA LEU A 416 -32.38 -7.25 18.59
C LEU A 416 -32.72 -6.44 17.34
N GLU A 417 -33.55 -6.97 16.44
CA GLU A 417 -33.98 -6.26 15.22
C GLU A 417 -34.70 -4.95 15.55
N LEU A 418 -35.54 -4.94 16.60
CA LEU A 418 -36.22 -3.74 17.07
C LEU A 418 -35.22 -2.69 17.56
N LYS A 419 -34.25 -3.09 18.40
CA LYS A 419 -33.19 -2.21 18.90
C LYS A 419 -32.32 -1.67 17.76
N GLN A 420 -32.04 -2.48 16.73
CA GLN A 420 -31.29 -2.04 15.56
C GLN A 420 -32.03 -1.01 14.70
N ARG A 421 -33.36 -1.10 14.60
CA ARG A 421 -34.18 -0.07 13.95
C ARG A 421 -34.18 1.22 14.76
N LEU A 422 -34.37 1.13 16.08
CA LEU A 422 -34.27 2.27 16.99
C LEU A 422 -32.90 2.96 16.90
N ALA A 423 -31.82 2.18 16.88
CA ALA A 423 -30.46 2.72 16.78
C ALA A 423 -30.25 3.49 15.47
N LEU A 424 -30.79 2.99 14.34
CA LEU A 424 -30.78 3.73 13.08
C LEU A 424 -31.54 5.06 13.21
N ASP A 425 -32.73 5.05 13.81
CA ASP A 425 -33.52 6.27 14.00
C ASP A 425 -32.79 7.31 14.87
N PHE A 426 -32.19 6.88 15.99
CA PHE A 426 -31.35 7.73 16.84
C PHE A 426 -30.15 8.30 16.07
N PHE A 427 -29.47 7.47 15.28
CA PHE A 427 -28.37 7.93 14.43
C PHE A 427 -28.84 9.02 13.46
N LEU A 428 -29.95 8.80 12.75
CA LEU A 428 -30.49 9.76 11.78
C LEU A 428 -30.95 11.07 12.44
N GLN A 429 -31.57 10.99 13.63
CA GLN A 429 -31.95 12.18 14.40
C GLN A 429 -30.72 12.97 14.85
N LYS A 430 -29.70 12.29 15.37
CA LYS A 430 -28.46 12.91 15.87
C LYS A 430 -27.64 13.57 14.74
N THR A 431 -27.54 12.89 13.61
CA THR A 431 -26.72 13.33 12.47
C THR A 431 -27.44 14.29 11.54
N ALA A 432 -28.78 14.24 11.52
CA ALA A 432 -29.63 14.82 10.50
C ALA A 432 -29.25 14.37 9.08
N LEU A 433 -28.59 13.21 8.91
CA LEU A 433 -28.08 12.71 7.63
C LEU A 433 -29.21 12.58 6.60
N GLY A 434 -29.01 13.18 5.42
CA GLY A 434 -30.02 13.23 4.35
C GLY A 434 -29.45 12.85 2.98
N PRO A 435 -30.29 12.76 1.94
CA PRO A 435 -29.85 12.47 0.58
C PRO A 435 -28.84 13.52 0.07
N TRP A 436 -27.75 13.05 -0.54
CA TRP A 436 -26.68 13.91 -1.06
C TRP A 436 -27.11 14.73 -2.29
N CYS A 437 -26.70 16.00 -2.35
CA CYS A 437 -26.85 16.84 -3.54
C CYS A 437 -25.65 16.63 -4.49
N ARG A 438 -25.88 16.15 -5.71
CA ARG A 438 -24.86 15.62 -6.66
C ARG A 438 -23.76 16.61 -7.14
N ARG A 439 -23.67 17.83 -6.64
CA ARG A 439 -22.92 18.93 -7.30
C ARG A 439 -21.40 18.92 -7.10
N ARG A 440 -20.83 18.17 -6.15
CA ARG A 440 -19.36 18.12 -5.91
C ARG A 440 -18.91 16.75 -5.41
N ARG A 441 -18.87 15.76 -6.31
CA ARG A 441 -18.24 14.47 -6.07
C ARG A 441 -16.79 14.51 -6.54
N TRP A 442 -15.85 14.01 -5.72
CA TRP A 442 -14.47 13.76 -6.14
C TRP A 442 -14.34 12.39 -6.79
N VAL A 443 -15.22 11.44 -6.43
CA VAL A 443 -15.24 10.10 -7.02
C VAL A 443 -16.44 9.97 -7.96
N ALA A 444 -16.19 9.79 -9.26
CA ALA A 444 -17.23 9.48 -10.24
C ALA A 444 -17.98 8.20 -9.82
N GLY A 445 -19.31 8.33 -9.64
CA GLY A 445 -20.31 7.29 -9.35
C GLY A 445 -19.80 5.98 -8.75
N TYR A 446 -20.16 5.71 -7.48
CA TYR A 446 -19.98 4.39 -6.85
C TYR A 446 -20.65 3.29 -7.68
N ARG A 447 -19.90 2.70 -8.61
CA ARG A 447 -19.96 1.28 -8.82
C ARG A 447 -18.91 0.71 -7.88
N ARG A 448 -19.24 -0.39 -7.22
CA ARG A 448 -18.22 -1.37 -6.82
C ARG A 448 -17.60 -1.85 -8.13
N GLU A 449 -16.79 -1.00 -8.78
CA GLU A 449 -15.77 -1.48 -9.66
C GLU A 449 -14.95 -2.33 -8.72
N LYS A 450 -15.17 -3.65 -8.83
CA LYS A 450 -14.18 -4.61 -8.43
C LYS A 450 -12.89 -4.00 -8.96
N THR A 451 -11.92 -3.78 -8.08
CA THR A 451 -10.66 -3.10 -8.37
C THR A 451 -10.19 -3.44 -9.78
N ALA A 452 -9.47 -2.56 -10.49
CA ALA A 452 -8.94 -2.89 -11.83
C ALA A 452 -8.20 -4.25 -11.90
N PHE A 453 -7.85 -4.78 -10.72
CA PHE A 453 -7.26 -6.06 -10.36
C PHE A 453 -8.25 -7.22 -10.10
N PHE A 454 -9.53 -7.12 -10.44
CA PHE A 454 -10.45 -8.26 -10.36
C PHE A 454 -10.26 -9.19 -11.55
N PHE A 455 -9.62 -10.32 -11.30
CA PHE A 455 -9.59 -11.45 -12.21
C PHE A 455 -10.90 -12.24 -12.06
N PRO A 456 -11.68 -12.44 -13.14
CA PRO A 456 -12.70 -13.49 -13.14
C PRO A 456 -11.95 -14.82 -12.96
N SER A 457 -12.25 -15.56 -11.90
CA SER A 457 -11.88 -16.97 -11.83
C SER A 457 -12.42 -17.64 -13.11
N PRO A 458 -11.66 -18.48 -13.83
CA PRO A 458 -12.16 -19.12 -15.03
C PRO A 458 -13.37 -19.97 -14.64
N SER A 459 -14.58 -19.48 -14.97
CA SER A 459 -15.77 -20.32 -14.93
C SER A 459 -15.60 -21.36 -16.03
N CYS A 460 -15.74 -22.63 -15.67
CA CYS A 460 -15.59 -23.81 -16.53
C CYS A 460 -16.67 -23.93 -17.61
N ALA A 461 -17.27 -22.81 -18.05
CA ALA A 461 -18.45 -22.78 -18.90
C ALA A 461 -18.33 -21.65 -19.91
N GLU A 462 -17.39 -21.76 -20.85
CA GLU A 462 -17.39 -21.03 -22.13
C GLU A 462 -16.29 -21.62 -23.05
N SER A 463 -16.37 -22.93 -23.29
CA SER A 463 -15.47 -23.67 -24.18
C SER A 463 -16.06 -23.92 -25.58
N ASN A 464 -17.05 -23.13 -26.01
CA ASN A 464 -17.74 -23.33 -27.30
C ASN A 464 -17.63 -22.14 -28.27
N LEU A 465 -16.42 -21.60 -28.45
CA LEU A 465 -16.11 -20.82 -29.66
C LEU A 465 -14.91 -21.46 -30.37
N LEU A 466 -15.22 -21.96 -31.57
CA LEU A 466 -14.36 -22.78 -32.43
C LEU A 466 -13.04 -22.08 -32.77
N ILE A 467 -11.94 -22.67 -32.31
CA ILE A 467 -10.59 -22.41 -32.81
C ILE A 467 -10.45 -23.17 -34.13
N GLN A 468 -10.33 -22.46 -35.26
CA GLN A 468 -9.75 -23.02 -36.47
C GLN A 468 -8.23 -23.05 -36.29
N SER A 469 -7.71 -24.23 -35.98
CA SER A 469 -6.28 -24.54 -35.90
C SER A 469 -5.68 -24.71 -37.29
N SER A 470 -4.60 -23.97 -37.60
CA SER A 470 -3.63 -24.35 -38.64
C SER A 470 -2.56 -25.26 -38.01
N PRO A 471 -2.19 -26.39 -38.63
CA PRO A 471 -1.15 -27.29 -38.14
C PRO A 471 0.21 -26.84 -38.68
N HIS A 472 1.26 -26.89 -37.85
CA HIS A 472 2.63 -27.30 -38.19
C HIS A 472 3.61 -26.81 -37.10
N LEU A 473 3.79 -27.64 -36.06
CA LEU A 473 5.05 -27.83 -35.33
C LEU A 473 4.82 -28.98 -34.35
N ALA A 474 4.80 -30.19 -34.91
CA ALA A 474 4.98 -31.41 -34.15
C ALA A 474 6.49 -31.65 -34.00
N ASN A 475 6.96 -31.70 -32.75
CA ASN A 475 7.84 -32.74 -32.20
C ASN A 475 8.75 -32.18 -31.10
N PHE A 476 8.22 -32.14 -29.87
CA PHE A 476 8.97 -32.53 -28.67
C PHE A 476 7.97 -33.08 -27.65
N SER A 477 7.78 -34.40 -27.67
CA SER A 477 7.14 -35.18 -26.60
C SER A 477 8.23 -35.60 -25.59
N GLY A 478 8.03 -35.57 -24.28
CA GLY A 478 6.86 -35.13 -23.55
C GLY A 478 7.00 -35.32 -22.04
N VAL A 479 6.04 -34.76 -21.31
CA VAL A 479 5.62 -35.20 -19.98
C VAL A 479 4.10 -34.97 -19.95
N HIS A 480 3.33 -36.03 -19.73
CA HIS A 480 1.89 -35.93 -19.59
C HIS A 480 1.52 -35.24 -18.27
N CYS A 481 1.13 -33.97 -18.32
CA CYS A 481 0.39 -33.34 -17.21
C CYS A 481 -1.08 -33.76 -17.29
N LYS A 482 -1.53 -34.56 -16.33
CA LYS A 482 -2.97 -34.75 -16.06
C LYS A 482 -3.58 -33.41 -15.59
N PRO A 483 -4.84 -33.11 -15.93
CA PRO A 483 -5.50 -31.91 -15.43
C PRO A 483 -5.67 -31.99 -13.91
N PRO A 484 -5.38 -30.93 -13.14
CA PRO A 484 -5.64 -30.93 -11.71
C PRO A 484 -7.15 -30.93 -11.46
N SER A 485 -7.56 -31.84 -10.58
CA SER A 485 -8.87 -31.84 -9.93
C SER A 485 -9.14 -30.49 -9.29
N SER A 486 -10.32 -29.93 -9.55
CA SER A 486 -10.84 -28.72 -8.93
C SER A 486 -10.82 -28.84 -7.39
N HIS A 487 -9.90 -28.15 -6.73
CA HIS A 487 -9.94 -27.94 -5.29
C HIS A 487 -9.88 -26.45 -4.94
N PRO A 488 -10.61 -26.05 -3.88
CA PRO A 488 -10.96 -24.66 -3.66
C PRO A 488 -9.76 -23.86 -3.16
N GLN A 489 -9.66 -22.61 -3.60
CA GLN A 489 -8.80 -21.58 -3.00
C GLN A 489 -9.09 -21.49 -1.49
N GLN A 490 -8.33 -22.21 -0.68
CA GLN A 490 -8.33 -22.02 0.77
C GLN A 490 -7.59 -20.73 1.08
N ARG A 491 -8.36 -19.65 1.29
CA ARG A 491 -7.92 -18.59 2.19
C ARG A 491 -7.60 -19.26 3.53
N GLN A 492 -6.43 -18.98 4.09
CA GLN A 492 -5.96 -19.54 5.37
C GLN A 492 -7.01 -19.28 6.47
N SER A 493 -7.86 -20.28 6.72
CA SER A 493 -8.91 -20.27 7.73
C SER A 493 -8.49 -21.23 8.83
N GLY A 494 -7.99 -20.67 9.93
CA GLY A 494 -7.63 -21.42 11.12
C GLY A 494 -7.82 -20.59 12.38
N THR A 495 -8.03 -21.29 13.50
CA THR A 495 -8.07 -20.71 14.85
C THR A 495 -6.79 -19.91 15.13
N PHE A 496 -6.82 -19.06 16.18
CA PHE A 496 -5.64 -18.29 16.63
C PHE A 496 -4.39 -19.18 16.78
N GLN A 497 -4.59 -20.40 17.27
CA GLN A 497 -3.53 -21.41 17.48
C GLN A 497 -2.93 -21.98 16.19
N LEU A 498 -3.70 -22.11 15.10
CA LEU A 498 -3.17 -22.59 13.82
C LEU A 498 -2.18 -21.59 13.20
N ARG A 499 -2.39 -20.29 13.41
CA ARG A 499 -1.49 -19.23 12.93
C ARG A 499 -0.17 -19.18 13.73
N GLN A 500 -0.23 -19.41 15.03
CA GLN A 500 0.97 -19.52 15.87
C GLN A 500 1.87 -20.68 15.41
N ASN A 501 1.27 -21.82 15.07
CA ASN A 501 2.01 -23.00 14.58
C ASN A 501 2.69 -22.81 13.21
N LEU A 502 2.10 -22.01 12.31
CA LEU A 502 2.71 -21.71 11.01
C LEU A 502 3.98 -20.84 11.15
N SER A 503 3.98 -19.93 12.12
CA SER A 503 5.12 -19.04 12.37
C SER A 503 6.37 -19.79 12.85
N THR A 504 6.19 -20.93 13.53
CA THR A 504 7.26 -21.78 14.09
C THR A 504 7.80 -22.85 13.14
N MET A 505 7.26 -22.98 11.92
CA MET A 505 7.69 -24.03 10.98
C MET A 505 9.08 -23.76 10.41
N SER A 506 9.91 -24.81 10.33
CA SER A 506 11.23 -24.77 9.67
C SER A 506 11.10 -24.60 8.15
N TRP A 507 12.14 -24.06 7.50
CA TRP A 507 12.18 -23.89 6.04
C TRP A 507 11.87 -25.20 5.29
N SER A 508 12.45 -26.31 5.73
CA SER A 508 12.23 -27.65 5.17
C SER A 508 10.78 -28.13 5.25
N GLU A 509 10.04 -27.72 6.28
CA GLU A 509 8.61 -28.06 6.42
C GLU A 509 7.74 -27.13 5.57
N ARG A 510 8.09 -25.84 5.49
CA ARG A 510 7.42 -24.88 4.60
C ARG A 510 7.53 -25.29 3.14
N LEU A 511 8.71 -25.72 2.68
CA LEU A 511 8.94 -26.24 1.32
C LEU A 511 8.05 -27.43 0.96
N LYS A 512 7.72 -28.30 1.92
CA LYS A 512 6.81 -29.44 1.70
C LYS A 512 5.36 -28.98 1.51
N LEU A 513 4.99 -27.84 2.08
CA LEU A 513 3.67 -27.23 1.95
C LEU A 513 3.55 -26.31 0.73
N MET A 514 4.67 -25.87 0.12
CA MET A 514 4.63 -25.04 -1.08
C MET A 514 4.18 -25.86 -2.30
N GLU A 515 3.09 -25.41 -2.92
CA GLU A 515 2.55 -25.99 -4.14
C GLU A 515 3.07 -25.26 -5.39
N TYR A 516 3.01 -25.94 -6.55
CA TYR A 516 3.30 -25.27 -7.83
C TYR A 516 2.31 -24.13 -8.06
N ARG A 517 2.83 -23.01 -8.56
CA ARG A 517 2.02 -21.87 -8.96
C ARG A 517 1.60 -22.00 -10.43
N ASP A 518 0.43 -21.48 -10.78
CA ASP A 518 -0.02 -21.44 -12.17
C ASP A 518 0.87 -20.49 -12.98
N ALA A 519 1.55 -21.04 -14.00
CA ALA A 519 2.43 -20.32 -14.92
C ALA A 519 1.86 -20.30 -16.36
N SER A 520 0.54 -20.31 -16.50
CA SER A 520 -0.14 -20.28 -17.80
C SER A 520 0.12 -18.99 -18.59
N LEU A 521 0.06 -19.09 -19.93
CA LEU A 521 0.24 -17.95 -20.83
C LEU A 521 -0.87 -16.91 -20.65
N PRO A 522 -0.52 -15.61 -20.59
CA PRO A 522 -1.52 -14.54 -20.55
C PRO A 522 -2.49 -14.59 -21.74
N ARG A 523 -3.77 -14.25 -21.48
CA ARG A 523 -4.80 -14.17 -22.54
C ARG A 523 -4.58 -12.98 -23.47
N LEU A 524 -4.11 -11.86 -22.93
CA LEU A 524 -3.62 -10.73 -23.73
C LEU A 524 -2.13 -10.94 -23.94
N THR A 525 -1.73 -11.13 -25.19
CA THR A 525 -0.33 -11.28 -25.60
C THR A 525 0.23 -10.03 -26.26
N GLU A 526 -0.65 -9.14 -26.73
CA GLU A 526 -0.30 -7.93 -27.44
C GLU A 526 -1.25 -6.79 -27.05
N ILE A 527 -0.71 -5.58 -26.92
CA ILE A 527 -1.47 -4.35 -26.75
C ILE A 527 -1.13 -3.36 -27.85
N GLN A 528 -2.17 -2.76 -28.44
CA GLN A 528 -2.07 -1.66 -29.38
C GLN A 528 -2.03 -0.34 -28.60
N SER A 529 -1.09 0.54 -28.93
CA SER A 529 -0.94 1.85 -28.29
C SER A 529 -2.07 2.79 -28.70
N ARG A 530 -2.42 3.72 -27.80
CA ARG A 530 -3.48 4.72 -28.03
C ARG A 530 -2.96 5.96 -28.76
N ALA A 531 -1.75 6.41 -28.42
CA ALA A 531 -0.99 7.52 -29.01
C ALA A 531 0.30 7.71 -28.19
N PRO A 532 1.36 8.33 -28.77
CA PRO A 532 2.54 8.78 -28.03
C PRO A 532 2.17 9.61 -26.80
N PRO A 533 2.94 9.56 -25.71
CA PRO A 533 2.77 10.46 -24.57
C PRO A 533 2.90 11.91 -25.05
N GLN A 534 1.90 12.74 -24.74
CA GLN A 534 1.99 14.19 -24.99
C GLN A 534 2.54 14.90 -23.75
N ASP A 535 3.31 15.97 -23.95
CA ASP A 535 3.90 16.71 -22.83
C ASP A 535 2.83 17.30 -21.87
N CYS A 536 1.64 17.64 -22.38
CA CYS A 536 0.49 18.13 -21.59
C CYS A 536 -0.35 17.03 -20.93
N GLU A 537 -0.13 15.74 -21.25
CA GLU A 537 -0.77 14.65 -20.49
C GLU A 537 -0.10 14.43 -19.12
N LEU A 538 0.97 15.16 -18.86
CA LEU A 538 1.88 15.02 -17.74
C LEU A 538 2.09 16.38 -17.07
N ASP A 539 1.02 17.19 -16.98
CA ASP A 539 0.92 18.66 -16.86
C ASP A 539 1.78 19.41 -15.81
N GLU A 540 2.60 18.72 -15.03
CA GLU A 540 3.82 19.26 -14.43
C GLU A 540 4.68 18.03 -14.18
N TRP A 541 5.83 17.91 -14.85
CA TRP A 541 6.83 16.87 -14.56
C TRP A 541 7.19 17.02 -13.08
N THR A 542 6.47 16.28 -12.22
CA THR A 542 6.59 16.39 -10.77
C THR A 542 8.04 16.24 -10.39
N GLU A 543 8.45 16.86 -9.29
CA GLU A 543 9.69 16.46 -8.62
C GLU A 543 9.74 14.93 -8.60
N LEU A 544 10.84 14.37 -9.14
CA LEU A 544 11.02 12.92 -9.23
C LEU A 544 10.78 12.35 -7.83
N ASP A 545 9.85 11.40 -7.69
CA ASP A 545 9.66 10.74 -6.40
C ASP A 545 10.92 9.92 -6.13
N THR A 546 11.69 10.38 -5.15
CA THR A 546 12.84 9.68 -4.65
C THR A 546 12.50 9.08 -3.31
N GLY A 547 13.05 7.91 -3.00
CA GLY A 547 12.72 7.14 -1.81
C GLY A 547 13.94 6.63 -1.07
N GLN A 548 13.74 5.92 0.03
CA GLN A 548 14.81 5.07 0.56
C GLN A 548 14.94 3.81 -0.29
N ALA A 549 16.17 3.34 -0.47
CA ALA A 549 16.31 2.05 -1.11
C ALA A 549 15.96 0.91 -0.17
N PHE A 550 15.54 -0.17 -0.80
CA PHE A 550 15.07 -1.37 -0.14
C PHE A 550 15.75 -2.58 -0.78
N SER A 551 15.90 -3.64 0.02
CA SER A 551 16.56 -4.88 -0.40
C SER A 551 15.59 -5.88 -1.04
N ALA A 552 14.28 -5.74 -0.81
CA ALA A 552 13.25 -6.67 -1.26
C ALA A 552 11.95 -5.96 -1.68
N ILE A 553 11.29 -6.50 -2.70
CA ILE A 553 9.96 -6.05 -3.16
C ILE A 553 8.92 -6.84 -2.35
N LEU A 554 8.38 -6.23 -1.30
CA LEU A 554 7.36 -6.87 -0.46
C LEU A 554 5.98 -6.81 -1.11
N THR A 555 5.70 -5.73 -1.83
CA THR A 555 4.44 -5.55 -2.54
C THR A 555 4.64 -4.90 -3.90
N SER A 556 3.75 -5.22 -4.84
CA SER A 556 3.65 -4.55 -6.13
C SER A 556 2.20 -4.59 -6.56
N ARG A 557 1.67 -3.48 -7.09
CA ARG A 557 0.33 -3.47 -7.70
C ARG A 557 0.27 -4.24 -9.03
N LEU A 558 1.44 -4.67 -9.53
CA LEU A 558 1.61 -5.35 -10.81
C LEU A 558 1.98 -6.83 -10.63
N CYS A 559 1.78 -7.41 -9.44
CA CYS A 559 2.02 -8.83 -9.19
C CYS A 559 1.13 -9.34 -8.05
N ASP A 560 0.85 -10.65 -8.05
CA ASP A 560 0.21 -11.32 -6.94
C ASP A 560 1.14 -11.31 -5.72
N VAL A 561 0.58 -10.87 -4.60
CA VAL A 561 1.32 -10.61 -3.37
C VAL A 561 1.75 -11.92 -2.70
N SER A 562 0.95 -12.98 -2.84
CA SER A 562 1.34 -14.28 -2.32
C SER A 562 2.53 -14.85 -3.08
N GLN A 563 2.61 -14.59 -4.39
CA GLN A 563 3.77 -14.96 -5.21
C GLN A 563 5.02 -14.16 -4.85
N LEU A 564 4.89 -12.84 -4.58
CA LEU A 564 6.03 -12.03 -4.11
C LEU A 564 6.56 -12.49 -2.75
N ASN A 565 5.67 -12.83 -1.82
CA ASN A 565 6.08 -13.37 -0.52
C ASN A 565 6.85 -14.68 -0.67
N ASP A 566 6.38 -15.60 -1.50
CA ASP A 566 7.08 -16.85 -1.79
C ASP A 566 8.42 -16.60 -2.49
N LEU A 567 8.49 -15.61 -3.38
CA LEU A 567 9.71 -15.23 -4.10
C LEU A 567 10.79 -14.71 -3.13
N ASN A 568 10.41 -13.80 -2.23
CA ASN A 568 11.32 -13.29 -1.20
C ASN A 568 11.80 -14.40 -0.27
N LEU A 569 10.89 -15.27 0.17
CA LEU A 569 11.25 -16.45 0.98
C LEU A 569 12.25 -17.36 0.27
N MET A 570 12.07 -17.57 -1.04
CA MET A 570 13.01 -18.36 -1.85
C MET A 570 14.39 -17.68 -1.95
N PHE A 571 14.45 -16.37 -2.15
CA PHE A 571 15.73 -15.64 -2.17
C PHE A 571 16.46 -15.68 -0.84
N GLU A 572 15.73 -15.68 0.29
CA GLU A 572 16.31 -15.73 1.63
C GLU A 572 16.84 -17.12 2.02
N ASN A 573 16.18 -18.19 1.57
CA ASN A 573 16.39 -19.53 2.12
C ASN A 573 16.93 -20.57 1.13
N SER A 574 17.07 -20.25 -0.17
CA SER A 574 17.54 -21.18 -1.21
C SER A 574 18.89 -20.78 -1.80
N ASP A 575 19.68 -21.77 -2.24
CA ASP A 575 20.94 -21.56 -3.00
C ASP A 575 20.66 -21.29 -4.49
N TYR A 576 19.86 -20.24 -4.76
CA TYR A 576 19.45 -19.90 -6.13
C TYR A 576 20.62 -19.37 -6.98
N GLU A 577 21.65 -18.78 -6.35
CA GLU A 577 22.85 -18.30 -7.05
C GLU A 577 23.59 -19.44 -7.75
N ARG A 578 23.77 -20.56 -7.04
CA ARG A 578 24.38 -21.76 -7.63
C ARG A 578 23.53 -22.34 -8.74
N CYS A 579 22.20 -22.35 -8.57
CA CYS A 579 21.27 -22.77 -9.62
C CYS A 579 21.43 -21.93 -10.89
N ARG A 580 21.50 -20.59 -10.76
CA ARG A 580 21.75 -19.68 -11.89
C ARG A 580 23.09 -19.93 -12.58
N GLN A 581 24.15 -20.23 -11.83
CA GLN A 581 25.45 -20.55 -12.41
C GLN A 581 25.39 -21.78 -13.32
N TRP A 582 24.66 -22.82 -12.94
CA TRP A 582 24.51 -24.04 -13.76
C TRP A 582 23.74 -23.81 -15.05
N HIS A 583 22.73 -22.94 -15.03
CA HIS A 583 21.87 -22.68 -16.19
C HIS A 583 22.27 -21.44 -17.01
N PHE A 584 23.40 -20.80 -16.69
CA PHE A 584 23.83 -19.54 -17.30
C PHE A 584 23.90 -19.60 -18.83
N MET A 585 24.49 -20.67 -19.39
CA MET A 585 24.62 -20.85 -20.84
C MET A 585 23.30 -21.13 -21.55
N ASP A 586 22.40 -21.88 -20.92
CA ASP A 586 21.10 -22.17 -21.51
C ASP A 586 20.23 -20.90 -21.55
N HIS A 587 20.34 -20.06 -20.52
CA HIS A 587 19.66 -18.78 -20.48
C HIS A 587 20.19 -17.79 -21.52
N ALA A 588 21.51 -17.67 -21.67
CA ALA A 588 22.11 -16.84 -22.72
C ALA A 588 21.65 -17.26 -24.14
N ARG A 589 21.57 -18.58 -24.38
CA ARG A 589 21.05 -19.11 -25.66
C ARG A 589 19.56 -18.85 -25.86
N TRP A 590 18.77 -18.92 -24.79
CA TRP A 590 17.34 -18.62 -24.84
C TRP A 590 17.11 -17.16 -25.23
N ILE A 591 17.77 -16.21 -24.55
CA ILE A 591 17.67 -14.79 -24.86
C ILE A 591 18.12 -14.52 -26.30
N GLY A 592 19.31 -14.96 -26.69
CA GLY A 592 19.87 -14.66 -28.01
C GLY A 592 18.98 -15.16 -29.16
N ARG A 593 18.51 -16.41 -29.07
CA ARG A 593 17.59 -16.96 -30.07
C ARG A 593 16.22 -16.27 -30.05
N GLY A 594 15.64 -16.06 -28.87
CA GLY A 594 14.33 -15.43 -28.73
C GLY A 594 14.32 -14.00 -29.27
N ALA A 595 15.35 -13.22 -28.95
CA ALA A 595 15.49 -11.85 -29.42
C ALA A 595 15.62 -11.76 -30.95
N ALA A 596 16.47 -12.61 -31.55
CA ALA A 596 16.62 -12.66 -33.00
C ALA A 596 15.32 -13.08 -33.71
N GLN A 597 14.60 -14.06 -33.17
CA GLN A 597 13.31 -14.52 -33.71
C GLN A 597 12.23 -13.43 -33.66
N LEU A 598 12.11 -12.73 -32.52
CA LEU A 598 11.13 -11.64 -32.37
C LEU A 598 11.41 -10.48 -33.34
N LEU A 599 12.68 -10.14 -33.57
CA LEU A 599 13.07 -9.15 -34.59
C LEU A 599 12.75 -9.63 -36.00
N PHE A 600 13.01 -10.91 -36.30
CA PHE A 600 12.75 -11.48 -37.62
C PHE A 600 11.25 -11.49 -37.98
N MET A 601 10.37 -11.79 -37.01
CA MET A 601 8.92 -11.73 -37.23
C MET A 601 8.45 -10.33 -37.67
N SER A 602 9.15 -9.26 -37.27
CA SER A 602 8.86 -7.91 -37.75
C SER A 602 9.22 -7.69 -39.21
N ILE A 603 10.33 -8.29 -39.67
CA ILE A 603 10.77 -8.24 -41.07
C ILE A 603 9.75 -8.91 -41.99
N ASP A 604 9.31 -10.11 -41.63
CA ASP A 604 8.36 -10.86 -42.46
C ASP A 604 6.99 -10.18 -42.51
N ALA A 605 6.49 -9.62 -41.41
CA ALA A 605 5.24 -8.84 -41.41
C ALA A 605 5.29 -7.63 -42.38
N LYS A 606 6.44 -6.92 -42.44
CA LYS A 606 6.62 -5.77 -43.33
C LYS A 606 6.69 -6.15 -44.82
N LYS A 607 7.20 -7.34 -45.17
CA LYS A 607 7.15 -7.86 -46.56
C LYS A 607 5.72 -7.97 -47.08
N TYR A 608 4.80 -8.52 -46.27
CA TYR A 608 3.42 -8.74 -46.68
C TYR A 608 2.57 -7.46 -46.78
N LEU A 609 2.91 -6.40 -46.05
CA LEU A 609 2.19 -5.12 -46.09
C LEU A 609 2.57 -4.24 -47.30
N SER A 610 3.71 -4.49 -47.94
CA SER A 610 4.18 -3.73 -49.11
C SER A 610 3.54 -4.15 -50.45
N GLY A 611 2.74 -5.24 -50.45
CA GLY A 611 1.99 -5.69 -51.63
C GLY A 611 0.53 -5.24 -51.58
N SER A 612 0.15 -4.26 -52.40
CA SER A 612 -1.24 -3.88 -52.57
C SER A 612 -2.04 -4.98 -53.28
N SER A 613 -2.92 -5.69 -52.56
CA SER A 613 -4.24 -6.08 -53.06
C SER A 613 -5.08 -6.79 -51.99
N SER A 614 -6.30 -6.31 -51.80
CA SER A 614 -7.38 -6.96 -51.07
C SER A 614 -7.79 -8.28 -51.75
N HIS A 615 -7.52 -9.43 -51.12
CA HIS A 615 -8.37 -10.63 -51.00
C HIS A 615 -7.53 -11.84 -50.53
N PRO A 616 -8.09 -12.76 -49.72
CA PRO A 616 -7.37 -13.94 -49.26
C PRO A 616 -7.42 -15.04 -50.32
N LEU A 617 -6.28 -15.55 -50.78
CA LEU A 617 -6.22 -16.75 -51.61
C LEU A 617 -5.22 -17.76 -51.08
N LEU A 618 -5.70 -19.01 -51.07
CA LEU A 618 -5.04 -20.24 -50.67
C LEU A 618 -3.73 -20.50 -51.43
N PHE A 619 -2.80 -21.13 -50.73
CA PHE A 619 -1.56 -21.72 -51.23
C PHE A 619 -1.76 -22.62 -52.45
N SER A 620 -1.03 -22.34 -53.53
CA SER A 620 -0.45 -23.34 -54.46
C SER A 620 0.25 -22.64 -55.63
N ALA A 621 1.58 -22.49 -55.56
CA ALA A 621 2.52 -22.69 -56.67
C ALA A 621 3.91 -22.17 -56.28
N ALA A 622 4.95 -22.92 -56.67
CA ALA A 622 6.35 -22.60 -56.44
C ALA A 622 6.74 -21.23 -57.03
N PRO A 623 7.60 -20.44 -56.35
CA PRO A 623 8.04 -19.16 -56.89
C PRO A 623 9.01 -19.39 -58.05
N SER A 624 8.62 -18.89 -59.22
CA SER A 624 9.53 -18.66 -60.33
C SER A 624 10.34 -17.40 -60.05
N SER A 625 11.60 -17.44 -60.49
CA SER A 625 12.67 -16.46 -60.28
C SER A 625 12.24 -15.02 -60.59
N ILE A 626 11.99 -14.24 -59.55
CA ILE A 626 12.02 -12.77 -59.60
C ILE A 626 13.32 -12.36 -58.89
N SER A 627 14.14 -11.59 -59.60
CA SER A 627 15.32 -10.94 -59.05
C SER A 627 14.89 -9.86 -58.06
N GLU A 628 14.64 -10.25 -56.81
CA GLU A 628 14.49 -9.33 -55.69
C GLU A 628 15.88 -8.79 -55.32
N GLU A 629 16.08 -7.48 -55.44
CA GLU A 629 17.16 -6.79 -54.75
C GLU A 629 17.06 -7.15 -53.27
N ARG A 630 18.00 -7.96 -52.76
CA ARG A 630 18.08 -8.33 -51.34
C ARG A 630 18.33 -7.07 -50.53
N LYS A 631 17.28 -6.38 -50.08
CA LYS A 631 17.36 -5.32 -49.06
C LYS A 631 18.00 -5.92 -47.81
N SER A 632 19.24 -5.50 -47.50
CA SER A 632 19.88 -5.84 -46.24
C SER A 632 19.25 -5.02 -45.13
N TYR A 633 18.83 -5.65 -44.03
CA TYR A 633 18.26 -4.96 -42.88
C TYR A 633 19.37 -4.57 -41.91
N GLN A 634 19.39 -3.32 -41.49
CA GLN A 634 20.32 -2.84 -40.48
C GLN A 634 19.77 -3.15 -39.08
N VAL A 635 20.57 -3.86 -38.28
CA VAL A 635 20.25 -4.25 -36.90
C VAL A 635 21.25 -3.59 -35.96
N TYR A 636 20.77 -2.88 -34.96
CA TYR A 636 21.61 -2.33 -33.88
C TYR A 636 21.54 -3.25 -32.65
N TYR A 637 22.70 -3.63 -32.13
CA TYR A 637 22.82 -4.46 -30.92
C TYR A 637 23.41 -3.63 -29.78
N TRP A 638 22.64 -3.43 -28.71
CA TRP A 638 23.10 -2.72 -27.51
C TRP A 638 22.96 -3.60 -26.27
N ASP A 639 24.08 -4.00 -25.67
CA ASP A 639 24.05 -4.81 -24.44
C ASP A 639 24.76 -4.13 -23.26
N ARG A 640 26.09 -4.21 -23.22
CA ARG A 640 26.94 -3.58 -22.20
C ARG A 640 27.29 -2.14 -22.57
N GLY A 641 27.12 -1.76 -23.84
CA GLY A 641 27.51 -0.47 -24.40
C GLY A 641 29.03 -0.28 -24.42
N ARG A 642 29.80 -1.37 -24.47
CA ARG A 642 31.27 -1.31 -24.44
C ARG A 642 31.84 -1.42 -25.85
N GLY A 643 33.16 -1.34 -25.96
CA GLY A 643 33.85 -1.53 -27.23
C GLY A 643 33.41 -2.80 -27.95
N GLU A 644 33.37 -2.74 -29.28
CA GLU A 644 32.81 -3.77 -30.15
C GLU A 644 33.39 -5.17 -29.89
N GLU A 645 34.67 -5.29 -29.54
CA GLU A 645 35.31 -6.57 -29.22
C GLU A 645 34.78 -7.21 -27.93
N GLU A 646 34.52 -6.41 -26.89
CA GLU A 646 34.00 -6.91 -25.61
C GLU A 646 32.57 -7.42 -25.76
N GLU A 647 31.76 -6.75 -26.57
CA GLU A 647 30.38 -7.16 -26.87
C GLU A 647 30.35 -8.46 -27.68
N LYS A 648 31.21 -8.56 -28.71
CA LYS A 648 31.32 -9.77 -29.55
C LYS A 648 31.76 -11.01 -28.77
N SER A 649 32.46 -10.83 -27.64
CA SER A 649 32.86 -11.93 -26.75
C SER A 649 31.74 -12.45 -25.83
N SER A 650 30.58 -11.80 -25.80
CA SER A 650 29.46 -12.19 -24.95
C SER A 650 28.77 -13.46 -25.51
N PRO A 651 28.53 -14.49 -24.68
CA PRO A 651 27.74 -15.67 -25.10
C PRO A 651 26.34 -15.30 -25.61
N LEU A 652 25.79 -14.19 -25.13
CA LEU A 652 24.52 -13.65 -25.60
C LEU A 652 24.62 -13.18 -27.06
N TYR A 653 25.67 -12.41 -27.38
CA TYR A 653 25.90 -11.91 -28.74
C TYR A 653 26.11 -13.07 -29.72
N GLU A 654 26.93 -14.06 -29.35
CA GLU A 654 27.16 -15.24 -30.19
C GLU A 654 25.86 -15.96 -30.53
N SER A 655 25.01 -16.22 -29.53
CA SER A 655 23.71 -16.87 -29.75
C SER A 655 22.74 -16.01 -30.56
N PHE A 656 22.80 -14.68 -30.43
CA PHE A 656 21.96 -13.75 -31.18
C PHE A 656 22.32 -13.73 -32.67
N ILE A 657 23.62 -13.59 -32.99
CA ILE A 657 24.10 -13.61 -34.38
C ILE A 657 23.80 -14.94 -35.06
N GLN A 658 24.01 -16.07 -34.38
CA GLN A 658 23.72 -17.40 -34.94
C GLN A 658 22.24 -17.61 -35.29
N ALA A 659 21.34 -16.89 -34.62
CA ALA A 659 19.90 -16.99 -34.84
C ALA A 659 19.36 -15.95 -35.83
N LEU A 660 20.15 -14.94 -36.18
CA LEU A 660 19.77 -13.92 -37.17
C LEU A 660 19.98 -14.43 -38.61
N PRO A 661 19.09 -14.08 -39.54
CA PRO A 661 19.30 -14.40 -40.95
C PRO A 661 20.49 -13.64 -41.55
N ASP A 662 21.17 -14.24 -42.54
CA ASP A 662 22.31 -13.67 -43.28
C ASP A 662 22.04 -12.30 -43.94
N LEU A 663 20.77 -11.94 -44.11
CA LEU A 663 20.33 -10.66 -44.67
C LEU A 663 20.46 -9.48 -43.70
N CYS A 664 20.73 -9.74 -42.42
CA CYS A 664 20.86 -8.73 -41.37
C CYS A 664 22.31 -8.30 -41.21
N LYS A 665 22.57 -7.00 -41.29
CA LYS A 665 23.87 -6.41 -40.94
C LYS A 665 23.78 -5.88 -39.51
N VAL A 666 24.62 -6.41 -38.61
CA VAL A 666 24.59 -6.05 -37.19
C VAL A 666 25.68 -5.03 -36.88
N SER A 667 25.29 -3.93 -36.24
CA SER A 667 26.19 -2.91 -35.70
C SER A 667 26.04 -2.83 -34.19
N VAL A 668 27.17 -2.90 -33.48
CA VAL A 668 27.20 -2.78 -32.01
C VAL A 668 27.13 -1.31 -31.61
N VAL A 669 26.32 -1.01 -30.60
CA VAL A 669 26.17 0.33 -30.03
C VAL A 669 27.19 0.53 -28.90
N ASN A 670 28.01 1.58 -29.01
CA ASN A 670 28.91 2.01 -27.94
C ASN A 670 28.20 3.05 -27.04
N SER A 671 28.53 3.09 -25.74
CA SER A 671 27.94 4.01 -24.73
C SER A 671 28.29 5.50 -24.91
N ASP A 672 28.69 5.92 -26.11
CA ASP A 672 29.05 7.31 -26.38
C ASP A 672 27.81 8.20 -26.15
N PRO A 673 27.88 9.26 -25.32
CA PRO A 673 26.78 10.21 -25.12
C PRO A 673 26.27 10.86 -26.41
N ASP A 674 27.13 10.96 -27.43
CA ASP A 674 26.80 11.52 -28.74
C ASP A 674 26.35 10.46 -29.74
N TRP A 675 26.11 9.21 -29.30
CA TRP A 675 25.65 8.15 -30.17
C TRP A 675 24.30 8.48 -30.83
N GLN A 676 24.29 8.44 -32.15
CA GLN A 676 23.11 8.62 -32.99
C GLN A 676 23.00 7.49 -34.01
N ILE A 677 21.77 7.14 -34.36
CA ILE A 677 21.51 6.23 -35.47
C ILE A 677 21.81 6.99 -36.77
N SER A 678 22.83 6.57 -37.49
CA SER A 678 23.29 7.17 -38.76
C SER A 678 22.35 6.84 -39.95
N ALA A 679 21.07 6.60 -39.71
CA ALA A 679 20.11 6.19 -40.74
C ALA A 679 18.79 6.98 -40.62
N ASP A 680 18.40 7.63 -41.71
CA ASP A 680 17.09 8.29 -41.85
C ASP A 680 15.93 7.30 -42.02
N GLU A 681 16.24 6.01 -42.24
CA GLU A 681 15.26 4.94 -42.42
C GLU A 681 14.92 4.20 -41.11
N PRO A 682 13.77 3.53 -41.03
CA PRO A 682 13.41 2.65 -39.91
C PRO A 682 14.44 1.53 -39.70
N VAL A 683 14.85 1.30 -38.46
CA VAL A 683 15.85 0.29 -38.10
C VAL A 683 15.27 -0.81 -37.21
N LEU A 684 16.04 -1.88 -37.04
CA LEU A 684 15.78 -2.92 -36.07
C LEU A 684 16.77 -2.79 -34.92
N MET A 685 16.30 -2.91 -33.68
CA MET A 685 17.17 -2.74 -32.51
C MET A 685 16.97 -3.84 -31.47
N PHE A 686 18.06 -4.42 -30.99
CA PHE A 686 18.09 -5.17 -29.74
C PHE A 686 18.73 -4.32 -28.64
N CYS A 687 18.11 -4.26 -27.46
CA CYS A 687 18.66 -3.55 -26.31
C CYS A 687 18.50 -4.38 -25.03
N ASN A 688 19.59 -4.56 -24.28
CA ASN A 688 19.59 -5.26 -22.99
C ASN A 688 19.65 -4.27 -21.82
N LEU A 689 18.55 -4.15 -21.07
CA LEU A 689 18.45 -3.35 -19.85
C LEU A 689 18.94 -4.08 -18.59
N THR A 690 19.22 -5.39 -18.67
CA THR A 690 19.65 -6.20 -17.52
C THR A 690 21.16 -6.08 -17.28
N SER A 691 21.62 -6.54 -16.11
CA SER A 691 23.04 -6.71 -15.80
C SER A 691 23.58 -8.07 -16.26
N PHE A 692 22.77 -8.87 -16.95
CA PHE A 692 23.17 -10.17 -17.43
C PHE A 692 24.42 -10.06 -18.31
N CYS A 693 25.39 -10.93 -18.05
CA CYS A 693 26.71 -10.91 -18.68
C CYS A 693 27.60 -9.68 -18.35
N ASP A 694 27.20 -8.74 -17.50
CA ASP A 694 28.06 -7.61 -17.09
C ASP A 694 28.87 -7.94 -15.82
N THR A 695 30.18 -8.15 -15.98
CA THR A 695 31.10 -8.51 -14.88
C THR A 695 31.47 -7.33 -13.99
N HIS A 696 31.20 -6.09 -14.41
CA HIS A 696 31.56 -4.88 -13.67
C HIS A 696 30.40 -4.30 -12.87
N PHE A 697 29.22 -4.92 -12.96
CA PHE A 697 28.06 -4.46 -12.22
C PHE A 697 28.23 -4.74 -10.72
N LYS A 698 28.64 -3.72 -9.96
CA LYS A 698 28.64 -3.72 -8.49
C LYS A 698 27.59 -2.70 -8.04
N SER A 699 26.44 -3.17 -7.58
CA SER A 699 25.36 -2.28 -7.15
C SER A 699 25.70 -1.59 -5.83
N ALA A 700 25.22 -0.34 -5.68
CA ALA A 700 25.22 0.37 -4.40
C ALA A 700 24.18 -0.18 -3.40
N TRP A 701 23.29 -1.08 -3.85
CA TRP A 701 22.15 -1.61 -3.11
C TRP A 701 22.28 -3.12 -2.89
N SER A 702 22.02 -3.59 -1.67
CA SER A 702 22.09 -5.00 -1.28
C SER A 702 20.92 -5.86 -1.77
N SER A 703 20.16 -5.40 -2.77
CA SER A 703 18.97 -6.11 -3.24
C SER A 703 19.30 -7.35 -4.07
N ARG A 704 18.41 -8.35 -4.02
CA ARG A 704 18.43 -9.53 -4.90
C ARG A 704 17.65 -9.33 -6.21
N PHE A 705 16.88 -8.23 -6.33
CA PHE A 705 16.09 -7.92 -7.50
C PHE A 705 16.87 -7.08 -8.49
N GLU A 706 17.02 -7.59 -9.71
CA GLU A 706 17.77 -6.90 -10.76
C GLU A 706 17.17 -5.55 -11.16
N GLU A 707 15.85 -5.37 -11.04
CA GLU A 707 15.16 -4.10 -11.28
C GLU A 707 15.76 -2.93 -10.49
N LEU A 708 16.11 -3.17 -9.22
CA LEU A 708 16.69 -2.15 -8.33
C LEU A 708 18.18 -1.95 -8.59
N LEU A 709 18.86 -3.03 -9.00
CA LEU A 709 20.26 -2.99 -9.37
C LEU A 709 20.44 -2.14 -10.63
N CYS A 710 19.68 -2.42 -11.70
CA CYS A 710 19.88 -1.84 -13.03
C CYS A 710 19.23 -0.47 -13.25
N ARG A 711 18.63 0.17 -12.24
CA ARG A 711 17.86 1.42 -12.35
C ARG A 711 18.53 2.50 -13.23
N SER A 712 19.81 2.79 -12.99
CA SER A 712 20.56 3.82 -13.73
C SER A 712 20.77 3.42 -15.18
N LYS A 713 21.11 2.14 -15.42
CA LYS A 713 21.27 1.58 -16.76
C LYS A 713 19.95 1.64 -17.54
N CYS A 714 18.85 1.23 -16.92
CA CYS A 714 17.51 1.26 -17.53
C CYS A 714 17.13 2.67 -17.98
N VAL A 715 17.22 3.67 -17.09
CA VAL A 715 16.85 5.06 -17.43
C VAL A 715 17.76 5.60 -18.53
N GLN A 716 19.07 5.39 -18.43
CA GLN A 716 20.04 5.88 -19.41
C GLN A 716 19.80 5.29 -20.81
N GLN A 717 19.69 3.96 -20.92
CA GLN A 717 19.52 3.29 -22.20
C GLN A 717 18.16 3.65 -22.82
N VAL A 718 17.07 3.65 -22.05
CA VAL A 718 15.75 4.03 -22.56
C VAL A 718 15.75 5.49 -23.06
N ALA A 719 16.37 6.42 -22.34
CA ALA A 719 16.47 7.82 -22.75
C ALA A 719 17.22 7.98 -24.10
N VAL A 720 18.36 7.31 -24.26
CA VAL A 720 19.16 7.38 -25.49
C VAL A 720 18.46 6.70 -26.66
N VAL A 721 17.86 5.52 -26.44
CA VAL A 721 17.08 4.81 -27.47
C VAL A 721 15.97 5.71 -28.00
N LEU A 722 15.15 6.28 -27.11
CA LEU A 722 14.01 7.11 -27.50
C LEU A 722 14.43 8.40 -28.20
N LYS A 723 15.61 8.95 -27.87
CA LYS A 723 16.18 10.13 -28.54
C LYS A 723 16.67 9.81 -29.96
N SER A 724 17.25 8.64 -30.17
CA SER A 724 18.00 8.33 -31.40
C SER A 724 17.23 7.48 -32.41
N LEU A 725 16.09 6.88 -32.02
CA LEU A 725 15.33 5.96 -32.89
C LEU A 725 14.52 6.71 -33.96
N SER A 726 14.58 6.25 -35.21
CA SER A 726 13.79 6.79 -36.32
C SER A 726 12.35 6.25 -36.29
N VAL A 727 11.37 7.06 -36.72
CA VAL A 727 9.94 6.68 -36.77
C VAL A 727 9.73 5.44 -37.65
N GLY A 728 8.92 4.50 -37.18
CA GLY A 728 8.64 3.22 -37.84
C GLY A 728 9.62 2.08 -37.51
N SER A 729 10.64 2.36 -36.68
CA SER A 729 11.59 1.35 -36.21
C SER A 729 10.93 0.33 -35.28
N ASP A 730 11.48 -0.89 -35.26
CA ASP A 730 11.07 -1.95 -34.34
C ASP A 730 12.21 -2.30 -33.39
N MET A 731 11.85 -2.70 -32.18
CA MET A 731 12.81 -2.96 -31.12
C MET A 731 12.45 -4.23 -30.36
N VAL A 732 13.46 -4.99 -29.94
CA VAL A 732 13.34 -6.03 -28.93
C VAL A 732 14.18 -5.63 -27.72
N LEU A 733 13.53 -5.62 -26.57
CA LEU A 733 14.11 -5.27 -25.28
C LEU A 733 14.29 -6.56 -24.47
N LEU A 734 15.48 -6.78 -23.91
CA LEU A 734 15.64 -7.66 -22.77
C LEU A 734 15.53 -6.81 -21.51
N ALA A 735 14.55 -7.12 -20.66
CA ALA A 735 14.31 -6.41 -19.42
C ALA A 735 14.15 -7.40 -18.25
N PRO A 736 14.42 -6.98 -17.00
CA PRO A 736 13.88 -7.68 -15.85
C PRO A 736 12.34 -7.58 -15.84
N THR A 737 11.69 -8.21 -14.87
CA THR A 737 10.25 -8.01 -14.61
C THR A 737 9.91 -6.52 -14.38
N PHE A 738 8.62 -6.22 -14.33
CA PHE A 738 8.10 -4.87 -14.12
C PHE A 738 7.42 -4.76 -12.75
N LEU A 739 8.09 -5.22 -11.69
CA LEU A 739 7.53 -5.25 -10.35
C LEU A 739 7.62 -3.89 -9.66
N THR A 740 8.62 -3.08 -10.00
CA THR A 740 8.83 -1.74 -9.44
C THR A 740 8.10 -0.66 -10.23
N ARG A 741 7.75 0.44 -9.57
CA ARG A 741 7.19 1.66 -10.16
C ARG A 741 8.14 2.22 -11.22
N LEU A 742 9.45 2.14 -10.98
CA LEU A 742 10.48 2.60 -11.92
C LEU A 742 10.45 1.82 -13.24
N THR A 743 10.61 0.50 -13.18
CA THR A 743 10.68 -0.34 -14.40
C THR A 743 9.36 -0.30 -15.15
N SER A 744 8.23 -0.39 -14.44
CA SER A 744 6.90 -0.29 -15.06
C SER A 744 6.63 1.08 -15.70
N SER A 745 7.13 2.17 -15.13
CA SER A 745 7.09 3.51 -15.74
C SER A 745 7.83 3.56 -17.06
N LEU A 746 9.05 3.02 -17.10
CA LEU A 746 9.85 2.98 -18.33
C LEU A 746 9.18 2.11 -19.41
N ILE A 747 8.64 0.96 -19.03
CA ILE A 747 7.89 0.10 -19.95
C ILE A 747 6.60 0.77 -20.42
N TYR A 748 5.92 1.55 -19.57
CA TYR A 748 4.73 2.30 -19.99
C TYR A 748 5.06 3.37 -21.03
N ILE A 749 6.15 4.12 -20.82
CA ILE A 749 6.65 5.10 -21.78
C ILE A 749 6.96 4.43 -23.12
N LEU A 750 7.69 3.30 -23.10
CA LEU A 750 7.97 2.51 -24.30
C LEU A 750 6.68 2.00 -24.96
N ALA A 751 5.77 1.39 -24.22
CA ALA A 751 4.52 0.86 -24.76
C ALA A 751 3.67 1.94 -25.47
N ARG A 752 3.71 3.18 -24.98
CA ARG A 752 3.00 4.31 -25.60
C ARG A 752 3.74 4.91 -26.79
N SER A 753 5.07 4.83 -26.80
CA SER A 753 5.92 5.38 -27.86
C SER A 753 5.99 4.51 -29.11
N PHE A 754 5.42 3.30 -29.07
CA PHE A 754 5.38 2.34 -30.18
C PHE A 754 3.93 2.03 -30.56
N GLY A 755 3.67 1.56 -31.78
CA GLY A 755 2.35 1.17 -32.26
C GLY A 755 1.79 -0.07 -31.53
N SER A 756 2.64 -1.05 -31.24
CA SER A 756 2.26 -2.21 -30.43
C SER A 756 3.38 -2.73 -29.55
N MET A 757 2.98 -3.42 -28.48
CA MET A 757 3.87 -4.09 -27.53
C MET A 757 3.39 -5.53 -27.28
N GLN A 758 4.34 -6.47 -27.35
CA GLN A 758 4.17 -7.87 -26.99
C GLN A 758 5.25 -8.27 -25.98
N VAL A 759 4.90 -9.08 -24.99
CA VAL A 759 5.83 -9.54 -23.95
C VAL A 759 5.95 -11.07 -24.02
N ASP A 760 7.17 -11.58 -23.98
CA ASP A 760 7.48 -12.99 -23.72
C ASP A 760 8.07 -13.12 -22.32
N SER A 761 7.29 -13.75 -21.45
CA SER A 761 7.59 -14.02 -20.05
C SER A 761 7.78 -15.52 -19.81
N SER A 762 8.52 -16.18 -20.69
CA SER A 762 8.84 -17.60 -20.54
C SER A 762 9.59 -17.87 -19.24
N PRO A 763 9.20 -18.90 -18.45
CA PRO A 763 9.81 -19.21 -17.16
C PRO A 763 11.34 -19.32 -17.23
N ASN A 764 12.02 -18.62 -16.32
CA ASN A 764 13.48 -18.64 -16.21
C ASN A 764 13.93 -18.25 -14.78
N LEU A 765 15.20 -18.50 -14.46
CA LEU A 765 15.78 -18.26 -13.13
C LEU A 765 16.26 -16.82 -12.89
N TRP A 766 16.14 -15.93 -13.88
CA TRP A 766 16.58 -14.53 -13.79
C TRP A 766 15.42 -13.53 -13.70
N LEU A 767 14.17 -14.01 -13.81
CA LEU A 767 12.99 -13.15 -13.96
C LEU A 767 13.12 -12.20 -15.17
N HIS A 768 13.80 -12.64 -16.23
CA HIS A 768 13.94 -11.87 -17.46
C HIS A 768 12.72 -12.02 -18.36
N GLN A 769 12.47 -10.98 -19.14
CA GLN A 769 11.38 -10.91 -20.11
C GLN A 769 11.91 -10.28 -21.42
N LEU A 770 11.44 -10.79 -22.56
CA LEU A 770 11.68 -10.20 -23.87
C LEU A 770 10.47 -9.38 -24.27
N ILE A 771 10.66 -8.12 -24.64
CA ILE A 771 9.58 -7.22 -25.06
C ILE A 771 9.79 -6.86 -26.51
N LYS A 772 8.81 -7.17 -27.36
CA LYS A 772 8.77 -6.73 -28.75
C LYS A 772 7.96 -5.45 -28.84
N LEU A 773 8.58 -4.40 -29.35
CA LEU A 773 8.00 -3.07 -29.57
C LEU A 773 8.02 -2.80 -31.07
N GLN A 774 6.89 -2.45 -31.66
CA GLN A 774 6.77 -2.29 -33.12
C GLN A 774 6.30 -0.89 -33.49
N ASP A 775 6.83 -0.37 -34.60
CA ASP A 775 6.38 0.87 -35.22
C ASP A 775 6.52 2.08 -34.27
N PHE A 776 7.77 2.46 -33.97
CA PHE A 776 8.09 3.63 -33.16
C PHE A 776 7.39 4.88 -33.68
N LYS A 777 6.63 5.55 -32.83
CA LYS A 777 5.78 6.70 -33.17
C LYS A 777 6.40 8.05 -32.84
N GLY A 778 7.57 8.06 -32.20
CA GLY A 778 8.17 9.27 -31.65
C GLY A 778 7.73 9.54 -30.21
N ILE A 779 8.30 10.58 -29.63
CA ILE A 779 8.13 10.96 -28.22
C ILE A 779 8.22 12.49 -28.08
N GLY A 780 7.54 13.06 -27.08
CA GLY A 780 7.57 14.49 -26.80
C GLY A 780 8.96 14.98 -26.37
N PRO A 781 9.36 16.21 -26.76
CA PRO A 781 10.66 16.77 -26.39
C PRO A 781 10.80 17.00 -24.88
N GLY A 782 9.71 17.33 -24.17
CA GLY A 782 9.70 17.48 -22.72
C GLY A 782 10.07 16.17 -22.02
N LEU A 783 9.46 15.06 -22.43
CA LEU A 783 9.74 13.73 -21.89
C LEU A 783 11.18 13.26 -22.14
N ILE A 784 11.71 13.49 -23.35
CA ILE A 784 13.12 13.19 -23.63
C ILE A 784 14.03 13.99 -22.70
N SER A 785 13.79 15.30 -22.57
CA SER A 785 14.60 16.18 -21.72
C SER A 785 14.58 15.71 -20.27
N HIS A 786 13.41 15.35 -19.75
CA HIS A 786 13.23 14.82 -18.40
C HIS A 786 14.02 13.52 -18.16
N LEU A 787 13.91 12.56 -19.08
CA LEU A 787 14.64 11.29 -19.02
C LEU A 787 16.16 11.48 -19.07
N LEU A 788 16.64 12.39 -19.92
CA LEU A 788 18.07 12.70 -20.05
C LEU A 788 18.62 13.38 -18.80
N ASP A 789 17.90 14.36 -18.24
CA ASP A 789 18.29 15.03 -16.98
C ASP A 789 18.32 14.02 -15.82
N THR A 790 17.26 13.20 -15.70
CA THR A 790 17.20 12.11 -14.71
C THR A 790 18.38 11.14 -14.86
N SER A 791 18.73 10.77 -16.10
CA SER A 791 19.89 9.92 -16.39
C SER A 791 21.22 10.57 -15.97
N GLN A 792 21.38 11.88 -16.13
CA GLN A 792 22.59 12.60 -15.72
C GLN A 792 22.72 12.64 -14.19
N ARG A 793 21.61 12.93 -13.49
CA ARG A 793 21.55 12.91 -12.02
C ARG A 793 21.95 11.54 -11.45
N LEU A 794 21.34 10.46 -11.97
CA LEU A 794 21.66 9.10 -11.53
C LEU A 794 23.12 8.69 -11.79
N ARG A 795 23.70 9.12 -12.92
CA ARG A 795 25.12 8.89 -13.20
C ARG A 795 26.01 9.58 -12.17
N HIS A 796 25.70 10.83 -11.83
CA HIS A 796 26.43 11.57 -10.81
C HIS A 796 26.38 10.90 -9.42
N GLU A 797 25.21 10.38 -9.01
CA GLU A 797 25.07 9.60 -7.75
C GLU A 797 25.97 8.37 -7.73
N VAL A 798 25.99 7.60 -8.83
CA VAL A 798 26.78 6.37 -8.96
C VAL A 798 28.29 6.69 -8.92
N GLU A 799 28.71 7.74 -9.63
CA GLU A 799 30.12 8.17 -9.69
C GLU A 799 30.62 8.72 -8.36
N THR A 800 29.81 9.54 -7.68
CA THR A 800 30.18 10.18 -6.40
C THR A 800 29.98 9.28 -5.19
N ARG A 801 29.30 8.13 -5.34
CA ARG A 801 28.83 7.25 -4.26
C ARG A 801 27.97 7.98 -3.22
N GLN A 802 27.35 9.10 -3.58
CA GLN A 802 26.40 9.79 -2.73
C GLN A 802 25.04 9.13 -2.89
N THR A 803 24.61 8.39 -1.87
CA THR A 803 23.26 7.80 -1.81
C THR A 803 22.35 8.76 -1.04
N GLN A 804 21.92 9.87 -1.66
CA GLN A 804 20.99 10.79 -1.01
C GLN A 804 19.55 10.28 -1.09
N ALA A 805 19.10 9.76 -2.25
CA ALA A 805 17.78 9.15 -2.41
C ALA A 805 17.75 8.15 -3.59
N CYS A 806 16.81 7.22 -3.59
CA CYS A 806 16.60 6.19 -4.61
C CYS A 806 15.49 6.64 -5.55
N LEU A 807 15.76 6.87 -6.85
CA LEU A 807 14.70 7.15 -7.80
C LEU A 807 13.66 6.01 -7.82
N MET A 808 12.40 6.34 -7.51
CA MET A 808 11.31 5.37 -7.39
C MET A 808 10.44 5.32 -8.64
N GLU A 809 10.20 6.44 -9.29
CA GLU A 809 9.43 6.51 -10.53
C GLU A 809 9.86 7.69 -11.40
N VAL A 810 9.61 7.58 -12.71
CA VAL A 810 9.90 8.66 -13.68
C VAL A 810 8.63 9.48 -13.99
N ILE A 811 7.47 8.84 -13.87
CA ILE A 811 6.15 9.43 -13.99
C ILE A 811 5.30 8.95 -12.82
N SER A 812 4.28 9.72 -12.43
CA SER A 812 3.39 9.36 -11.34
C SER A 812 2.74 7.99 -11.58
N PHE A 813 2.98 7.01 -10.69
CA PHE A 813 2.42 5.67 -10.82
C PHE A 813 0.88 5.62 -10.97
N PRO A 814 0.07 6.47 -10.29
CA PRO A 814 -1.36 6.64 -10.56
C PRO A 814 -1.76 6.75 -12.05
N VAL A 815 -0.94 7.39 -12.89
CA VAL A 815 -1.18 7.50 -14.34
C VAL A 815 -1.17 6.12 -14.99
N ILE A 816 -0.22 5.27 -14.58
CA ILE A 816 -0.04 3.92 -15.10
C ILE A 816 -1.21 3.03 -14.68
N VAL A 817 -1.58 3.04 -13.39
CA VAL A 817 -2.69 2.20 -12.89
C VAL A 817 -4.06 2.57 -13.48
N CYS A 818 -4.20 3.76 -14.08
CA CYS A 818 -5.40 4.14 -14.81
C CYS A 818 -5.51 3.48 -16.19
N ASP A 819 -4.42 3.03 -16.81
CA ASP A 819 -4.45 2.26 -18.05
C ASP A 819 -4.69 0.77 -17.79
N ARG A 820 -5.97 0.40 -17.66
CA ARG A 820 -6.38 -0.97 -17.35
C ARG A 820 -5.81 -2.03 -18.29
N LYS A 821 -5.68 -1.75 -19.59
CA LYS A 821 -5.21 -2.75 -20.56
C LYS A 821 -3.73 -3.02 -20.36
N PHE A 822 -2.94 -1.96 -20.18
CA PHE A 822 -1.51 -2.05 -19.89
C PHE A 822 -1.27 -2.80 -18.57
N VAL A 823 -1.94 -2.39 -17.50
CA VAL A 823 -1.84 -3.03 -16.17
C VAL A 823 -2.20 -4.51 -16.21
N GLN A 824 -3.28 -4.88 -16.91
CA GLN A 824 -3.68 -6.28 -17.05
C GLN A 824 -2.62 -7.13 -17.76
N LEU A 825 -2.03 -6.59 -18.83
CA LEU A 825 -0.97 -7.26 -19.59
C LEU A 825 0.27 -7.49 -18.72
N ILE A 826 0.87 -6.42 -18.19
CA ILE A 826 2.11 -6.53 -17.41
C ILE A 826 1.92 -7.33 -16.12
N THR A 827 0.77 -7.21 -15.44
CA THR A 827 0.49 -8.01 -14.24
C THR A 827 0.44 -9.50 -14.56
N ALA A 828 -0.20 -9.88 -15.68
CA ALA A 828 -0.27 -11.28 -16.10
C ALA A 828 1.12 -11.83 -16.44
N HIS A 829 1.96 -11.05 -17.13
CA HIS A 829 3.32 -11.44 -17.46
C HIS A 829 4.25 -11.52 -16.24
N ASN A 830 4.16 -10.57 -15.31
CA ASN A 830 4.86 -10.62 -14.02
C ASN A 830 4.47 -11.88 -13.22
N ASN A 831 3.17 -12.14 -13.07
CA ASN A 831 2.69 -13.34 -12.38
C ASN A 831 3.21 -14.63 -13.03
N ARG A 832 3.22 -14.70 -14.37
CA ARG A 832 3.76 -15.87 -15.08
C ARG A 832 5.28 -16.02 -14.84
N SER A 833 6.04 -14.92 -14.93
CA SER A 833 7.49 -14.95 -14.68
C SER A 833 7.80 -15.41 -13.26
N VAL A 834 7.12 -14.84 -12.26
CA VAL A 834 7.34 -15.18 -10.85
C VAL A 834 6.89 -16.61 -10.55
N ALA A 835 5.71 -17.03 -11.01
CA ALA A 835 5.26 -18.42 -10.87
C ALA A 835 6.22 -19.41 -11.52
N GLY A 836 6.71 -19.09 -12.72
CA GLY A 836 7.69 -19.88 -13.45
C GLY A 836 9.00 -20.04 -12.68
N PHE A 837 9.53 -18.94 -12.14
CA PHE A 837 10.72 -18.94 -11.28
C PHE A 837 10.52 -19.84 -10.05
N LEU A 838 9.41 -19.66 -9.33
CA LEU A 838 9.09 -20.43 -8.12
C LEU A 838 9.04 -21.93 -8.42
N ASN A 839 8.40 -22.31 -9.52
CA ASN A 839 8.30 -23.70 -9.95
C ASN A 839 9.67 -24.31 -10.27
N LEU A 840 10.52 -23.60 -11.02
CA LEU A 840 11.89 -24.05 -11.33
C LEU A 840 12.75 -24.21 -10.08
N MET A 841 12.61 -23.29 -9.12
CA MET A 841 13.32 -23.38 -7.84
C MET A 841 12.83 -24.54 -6.98
N LEU A 842 11.52 -24.81 -6.99
CA LEU A 842 10.94 -25.97 -6.30
C LEU A 842 11.43 -27.29 -6.90
N ASP A 843 11.48 -27.39 -8.24
CA ASP A 843 12.05 -28.55 -8.95
C ASP A 843 13.48 -28.82 -8.47
N HIS A 844 14.33 -27.80 -8.56
CA HIS A 844 15.73 -27.87 -8.17
C HIS A 844 15.93 -28.29 -6.71
N THR A 845 15.17 -27.68 -5.80
CA THR A 845 15.30 -27.93 -4.36
C THR A 845 14.83 -29.33 -3.99
N ARG A 846 13.79 -29.84 -4.67
CA ARG A 846 13.28 -31.21 -4.48
C ARG A 846 14.24 -32.27 -5.03
N GLU A 847 14.88 -32.01 -6.16
CA GLU A 847 15.92 -32.90 -6.71
C GLU A 847 17.11 -33.04 -5.75
N LEU A 848 17.63 -31.92 -5.23
CA LEU A 848 18.73 -31.92 -4.25
C LEU A 848 18.34 -32.67 -2.96
N SER A 849 17.10 -32.49 -2.49
CA SER A 849 16.57 -33.20 -1.32
C SER A 849 16.42 -34.71 -1.56
N GLY A 850 16.11 -35.12 -2.79
CA GLY A 850 16.05 -36.52 -3.21
C GLY A 850 17.42 -37.17 -3.29
N LEU A 851 18.40 -36.47 -3.86
CA LEU A 851 19.81 -36.88 -3.93
C LEU A 851 20.44 -37.04 -2.55
N ALA A 852 20.15 -36.13 -1.61
CA ALA A 852 20.62 -36.21 -0.22
C ALA A 852 20.07 -37.43 0.55
N ARG A 853 18.89 -37.94 0.19
CA ARG A 853 18.34 -39.18 0.76
C ARG A 853 18.98 -40.44 0.18
N GLN A 854 19.49 -40.40 -1.05
CA GLN A 854 20.18 -41.52 -1.67
C GLN A 854 21.62 -41.69 -1.15
N THR A 855 22.27 -40.61 -0.70
CA THR A 855 23.62 -40.67 -0.10
C THR A 855 23.64 -41.05 1.38
N GLN A 856 22.47 -41.16 2.03
CA GLN A 856 22.32 -41.65 3.41
C GLN A 856 21.81 -43.09 3.51
N SER A 857 22.16 -43.98 2.57
CA SER A 857 22.06 -45.42 2.79
C SER A 857 23.25 -45.91 3.66
N PRO A 858 23.03 -46.73 4.71
CA PRO A 858 24.07 -47.07 5.67
C PRO A 858 25.17 -47.88 5.00
N SER A 859 26.42 -47.44 5.16
CA SER A 859 27.61 -48.24 4.90
C SER A 859 27.55 -49.47 5.83
N THR A 860 27.12 -50.60 5.28
CA THR A 860 27.30 -51.90 5.90
C THR A 860 28.79 -52.14 6.06
N SER A 861 29.20 -52.24 7.32
CA SER A 861 30.45 -52.78 7.81
C SER A 861 30.79 -54.09 7.12
N ASP A 862 31.93 -54.11 6.43
CA ASP A 862 32.67 -55.32 6.14
C ASP A 862 33.90 -55.39 7.07
N GLN A 863 34.21 -56.61 7.49
CA GLN A 863 35.36 -57.10 8.26
C GLN A 863 35.24 -57.23 9.79
N GLY A 864 35.32 -58.50 10.23
CA GLY A 864 36.10 -58.90 11.41
C GLY A 864 35.37 -59.75 12.42
#